data_AF-K3WFI3-F1
#
_entry.id   AF-K3WFI3-F1
#
_cell.length_a   1.000
_cell.length_b   1.000
_cell.length_c   1.000
_cell.angle_alpha   90.00
_cell.angle_beta   90.00
_cell.angle_gamma   90.00
#
_symmetry.space_group_name_H-M   'P 1'
#
loop_
_entity.id
_entity.type
_entity.pdbx_description
1 polymer ?
#
loop_
_entity_poly.entity_id
_entity_poly.type
_entity_poly.pdbx_seq_one_letter_code
_entity_poly.pdbx_strand_id
1 'polypeptide(L)'
;MMHKLLSTLLFIVLAPVLVFAQNKYPIVLVHGFSGWGRDELLGLKYWGGIQGDLQEQLKAQGYTVYTASVGPFSSNWDRAVELYAQIKGGRADYGAKHSTTHGHTRMGRTYPGLYPEWGNVVNGKVNKIHLIGHSMGGQTVRMLAQLLAKGSAGSPTGTEDPTSNSLFAGGKDWIHSITTISTPNQGTTLANGFSEIGDAVKDLLAGVFSVLNVGGSTTEMIYDAKLDQWGLSAKQSGESLGDYIKRIFKSPIFNPGFKDVCLWSLSTQLLGLKYWGGIQGDLQEQLKAQGYTVYTASVGPFSSNWDRAVELYAQIKGGRADYGAKHSTTHGHTRMGRTYPGLYPEWGNVVNGKVNKIHLIGHSMGGQTVRMLAQLLAKGSAGSPTGTEDPTSNSLFAGGKDWIHSITTISTPNQGTTLANGFSEIGDAVKDLLAGVFSVLNVGGSTTEMIYDAKLDQWGLSAKQSGESLGDYIKRIFKSPIFNPGFKDVCLWSLSTQGATEESTWVQTLSNIYYYSYATVDTHAGVDLLLRTIQRPNLLTMLLPLQPLGTFIGGRYAPNNGFATSWQANDGVVPLTSQSKDSKGSLVVFGGSSQIGKWNQMPQLDRMDHLAVVGITLHTQIKDMYVAHAQLLASLPEAAATSSSRSLVAADANTTALSNAAALSVISAIAALKNAAAEVTTKADLEKLCANPINTYAKNYCTNMLNNANATTRRLRG
;
A
#
# COMPACT_ATOMS: atom_id res chain seq x y z
N MET A 1 -66.12 -47.11 -1.09
CA MET A 1 -65.74 -46.41 -2.33
C MET A 1 -64.74 -45.33 -1.97
N MET A 2 -63.56 -45.40 -2.60
CA MET A 2 -62.53 -44.35 -2.77
C MET A 2 -62.02 -43.65 -1.51
N HIS A 3 -60.71 -43.75 -1.27
CA HIS A 3 -59.77 -42.63 -1.03
C HIS A 3 -58.39 -43.27 -0.83
N LYS A 4 -57.73 -43.60 -1.94
CA LYS A 4 -56.28 -43.81 -2.03
C LYS A 4 -55.72 -42.73 -2.96
N LEU A 5 -54.49 -42.31 -2.64
CA LEU A 5 -53.57 -41.47 -3.42
C LEU A 5 -53.79 -39.95 -3.36
N LEU A 6 -52.97 -39.29 -2.54
CA LEU A 6 -52.40 -37.98 -2.86
C LEU A 6 -50.94 -37.96 -2.37
N SER A 7 -50.04 -38.53 -3.17
CA SER A 7 -48.60 -38.20 -3.15
C SER A 7 -48.23 -37.81 -4.58
N THR A 8 -48.43 -36.54 -4.89
CA THR A 8 -48.08 -35.95 -6.18
C THR A 8 -46.58 -35.70 -6.20
N LEU A 9 -45.84 -36.56 -6.91
CA LEU A 9 -44.45 -36.32 -7.31
C LEU A 9 -44.44 -35.09 -8.24
N LEU A 10 -43.83 -33.99 -7.79
CA LEU A 10 -43.52 -32.86 -8.65
C LEU A 10 -42.24 -33.19 -9.43
N PHE A 11 -42.38 -33.78 -10.61
CA PHE A 11 -41.28 -33.87 -11.58
C PHE A 11 -40.98 -32.47 -12.12
N ILE A 12 -39.91 -31.85 -11.63
CA ILE A 12 -39.32 -30.66 -12.27
C ILE A 12 -38.65 -31.15 -13.55
N VAL A 13 -39.33 -30.95 -14.69
CA VAL A 13 -38.71 -31.06 -16.01
C VAL A 13 -37.80 -29.84 -16.17
N LEU A 14 -36.50 -29.99 -15.94
CA LEU A 14 -35.51 -29.03 -16.40
C LEU A 14 -35.49 -29.07 -17.94
N ALA A 15 -36.26 -28.19 -18.58
CA ALA A 15 -36.01 -27.86 -19.98
C ALA A 15 -34.63 -27.20 -20.06
N PRO A 16 -33.71 -27.67 -20.92
CA PRO A 16 -32.44 -27.00 -21.11
C PRO A 16 -32.72 -25.62 -21.70
N VAL A 17 -32.38 -24.57 -20.95
CA VAL A 17 -32.37 -23.20 -21.46
C VAL A 17 -31.34 -23.16 -22.58
N LEU A 18 -31.82 -23.12 -23.82
CA LEU A 18 -31.00 -22.85 -24.99
C LEU A 18 -30.46 -21.41 -24.87
N VAL A 19 -29.24 -21.28 -24.34
CA VAL A 19 -28.51 -20.02 -24.31
C VAL A 19 -27.95 -19.78 -25.71
N PHE A 20 -28.60 -18.90 -26.48
CA PHE A 20 -28.04 -18.43 -27.74
C PHE A 20 -26.98 -17.35 -27.49
N ALA A 21 -25.81 -17.47 -28.09
CA ALA A 21 -24.78 -16.43 -28.05
C ALA A 21 -25.30 -15.16 -28.75
N GLN A 22 -25.28 -14.02 -28.04
CA GLN A 22 -25.74 -12.73 -28.57
C GLN A 22 -24.74 -12.08 -29.56
N ASN A 23 -23.51 -12.59 -29.63
CA ASN A 23 -22.47 -12.09 -30.53
C ASN A 23 -21.58 -13.23 -31.05
N LYS A 24 -20.74 -12.93 -32.05
CA LYS A 24 -19.72 -13.83 -32.62
C LYS A 24 -18.34 -13.19 -32.63
N TYR A 25 -18.02 -12.35 -31.65
CA TYR A 25 -16.73 -11.66 -31.60
C TYR A 25 -15.58 -12.67 -31.45
N PRO A 26 -14.44 -12.48 -32.14
CA PRO A 26 -13.32 -13.40 -32.02
C PRO A 26 -12.76 -13.47 -30.59
N ILE A 27 -12.29 -14.65 -30.20
CA ILE A 27 -11.60 -14.91 -28.94
C ILE A 27 -10.10 -14.91 -29.20
N VAL A 28 -9.35 -14.13 -28.42
CA VAL A 28 -7.88 -14.12 -28.47
C VAL A 28 -7.32 -14.65 -27.15
N LEU A 29 -6.61 -15.77 -27.24
CA LEU A 29 -5.96 -16.47 -26.14
C LEU A 29 -4.53 -15.95 -25.96
N VAL A 30 -4.19 -15.50 -24.75
CA VAL A 30 -2.91 -14.83 -24.44
C VAL A 30 -2.18 -15.57 -23.32
N HIS A 31 -1.01 -16.14 -23.65
CA HIS A 31 -0.21 -16.93 -22.72
C HIS A 31 0.48 -16.08 -21.65
N GLY A 32 0.91 -16.72 -20.56
CA GLY A 32 1.57 -16.08 -19.43
C GLY A 32 3.09 -16.03 -19.51
N PHE A 33 3.69 -15.88 -18.33
CA PHE A 33 5.12 -15.98 -18.07
C PHE A 33 5.65 -17.31 -18.62
N SER A 34 6.84 -17.28 -19.24
CA SER A 34 7.48 -18.42 -19.91
C SER A 34 6.62 -19.18 -20.94
N GLY A 35 5.55 -18.55 -21.45
CA GLY A 35 4.69 -19.17 -22.46
C GLY A 35 5.31 -19.17 -23.86
N TRP A 36 4.66 -19.85 -24.80
CA TRP A 36 5.18 -20.05 -26.16
C TRP A 36 4.05 -20.02 -27.20
N GLY A 37 4.43 -19.79 -28.46
CA GLY A 37 3.56 -19.79 -29.63
C GLY A 37 3.22 -21.20 -30.14
N ARG A 38 2.34 -21.24 -31.15
CA ARG A 38 1.80 -22.50 -31.71
C ARG A 38 2.89 -23.38 -32.34
N ASP A 39 3.90 -22.78 -32.93
CA ASP A 39 4.92 -23.47 -33.73
C ASP A 39 6.25 -23.64 -32.99
N GLU A 40 6.26 -23.27 -31.70
CA GLU A 40 7.39 -23.45 -30.79
C GLU A 40 7.31 -24.81 -30.09
N LEU A 41 8.42 -25.24 -29.48
CA LEU A 41 8.51 -26.44 -28.65
C LEU A 41 7.97 -27.71 -29.33
N LEU A 42 8.44 -27.94 -30.58
CA LEU A 42 8.07 -29.10 -31.41
C LEU A 42 6.55 -29.21 -31.66
N GLY A 43 5.84 -28.08 -31.64
CA GLY A 43 4.41 -28.00 -31.93
C GLY A 43 3.50 -28.28 -30.73
N LEU A 44 4.05 -28.45 -29.53
CA LEU A 44 3.25 -28.57 -28.30
C LEU A 44 2.45 -27.27 -28.10
N LYS A 45 1.11 -27.36 -28.06
CA LYS A 45 0.27 -26.17 -27.95
C LYS A 45 0.17 -25.70 -26.50
N TYR A 46 0.52 -24.45 -26.23
CA TYR A 46 0.30 -23.83 -24.91
C TYR A 46 -1.18 -23.93 -24.48
N TRP A 47 -2.08 -23.68 -25.43
CA TRP A 47 -3.52 -23.83 -25.26
C TRP A 47 -3.97 -25.18 -25.82
N GLY A 48 -4.03 -26.17 -24.94
CA GLY A 48 -4.52 -27.52 -25.22
C GLY A 48 -3.56 -28.64 -24.80
N GLY A 49 -2.25 -28.39 -24.75
CA GLY A 49 -1.25 -29.34 -24.25
C GLY A 49 -1.38 -30.71 -24.93
N ILE A 50 -1.49 -31.77 -24.13
CA ILE A 50 -1.67 -33.16 -24.62
C ILE A 50 -3.06 -33.45 -25.17
N GLN A 51 -4.04 -32.56 -24.95
CA GLN A 51 -5.41 -32.72 -25.48
C GLN A 51 -5.53 -32.19 -26.91
N GLY A 52 -4.43 -31.70 -27.51
CA GLY A 52 -4.37 -31.20 -28.87
C GLY A 52 -4.44 -29.68 -28.94
N ASP A 53 -5.02 -29.17 -30.03
CA ASP A 53 -5.06 -27.74 -30.33
C ASP A 53 -6.42 -27.12 -29.98
N LEU A 54 -6.49 -26.45 -28.83
CA LEU A 54 -7.74 -25.88 -28.35
C LEU A 54 -8.30 -24.82 -29.30
N GLN A 55 -7.45 -24.10 -30.03
CA GLN A 55 -7.91 -23.11 -31.02
C GLN A 55 -8.67 -23.81 -32.15
N GLU A 56 -8.10 -24.86 -32.73
CA GLU A 56 -8.74 -25.56 -33.86
C GLU A 56 -9.98 -26.35 -33.42
N GLN A 57 -9.97 -26.89 -32.19
CA GLN A 57 -11.15 -27.53 -31.61
C GLN A 57 -12.31 -26.55 -31.41
N LEU A 58 -12.04 -25.34 -30.91
CA LEU A 58 -13.08 -24.29 -30.78
C LEU A 58 -13.54 -23.77 -32.15
N LYS A 59 -12.64 -23.66 -33.13
CA LYS A 59 -13.01 -23.33 -34.51
C LYS A 59 -13.93 -24.37 -35.14
N ALA A 60 -13.65 -25.66 -34.92
CA ALA A 60 -14.53 -26.74 -35.38
C ALA A 60 -15.95 -26.66 -34.77
N GLN A 61 -16.10 -26.01 -33.61
CA GLN A 61 -17.39 -25.73 -32.97
C GLN A 61 -18.03 -24.41 -33.45
N GLY A 62 -17.42 -23.71 -34.41
CA GLY A 62 -17.97 -22.49 -35.00
C GLY A 62 -17.54 -21.17 -34.34
N TYR A 63 -16.57 -21.20 -33.42
CA TYR A 63 -16.00 -19.99 -32.83
C TYR A 63 -14.82 -19.46 -33.64
N THR A 64 -14.67 -18.14 -33.75
CA THR A 64 -13.44 -17.54 -34.28
C THR A 64 -12.43 -17.39 -33.14
N VAL A 65 -11.35 -18.17 -33.16
CA VAL A 65 -10.34 -18.19 -32.09
C VAL A 65 -8.94 -17.97 -32.65
N TYR A 66 -8.16 -17.15 -31.96
CA TYR A 66 -6.75 -16.89 -32.24
C TYR A 66 -5.91 -17.06 -30.97
N THR A 67 -4.65 -17.51 -31.11
CA THR A 67 -3.67 -17.54 -30.02
C THR A 67 -2.55 -16.55 -30.32
N ALA A 68 -2.30 -15.61 -29.42
CA ALA A 68 -1.18 -14.68 -29.51
C ALA A 68 0.11 -15.28 -28.94
N SER A 69 1.27 -14.88 -29.47
CA SER A 69 2.61 -15.29 -29.02
C SER A 69 3.43 -14.05 -28.66
N VAL A 70 3.21 -13.53 -27.44
CA VAL A 70 3.85 -12.32 -26.92
C VAL A 70 5.15 -12.64 -26.20
N GLY A 71 6.01 -11.65 -25.97
CA GLY A 71 7.33 -11.83 -25.34
C GLY A 71 7.25 -12.48 -23.97
N PRO A 72 7.73 -13.74 -23.78
CA PRO A 72 7.51 -14.51 -22.55
C PRO A 72 8.09 -13.87 -21.29
N PHE A 73 9.06 -12.97 -21.46
CA PHE A 73 9.76 -12.27 -20.40
C PHE A 73 9.75 -10.74 -20.52
N SER A 74 9.08 -10.18 -21.53
CA SER A 74 8.95 -8.72 -21.71
C SER A 74 8.02 -8.10 -20.65
N SER A 75 8.06 -6.77 -20.49
CA SER A 75 7.15 -6.06 -19.57
C SER A 75 5.68 -6.15 -20.01
N ASN A 76 4.73 -5.85 -19.11
CA ASN A 76 3.31 -5.78 -19.49
C ASN A 76 3.03 -4.70 -20.55
N TRP A 77 3.81 -3.62 -20.57
CA TRP A 77 3.72 -2.57 -21.60
C TRP A 77 4.13 -3.12 -22.96
N ASP A 78 5.33 -3.68 -23.06
CA ASP A 78 5.86 -4.26 -24.30
C ASP A 78 4.96 -5.36 -24.82
N ARG A 79 4.53 -6.28 -23.94
CA ARG A 79 3.62 -7.37 -24.30
C ARG A 79 2.27 -6.85 -24.79
N ALA A 80 1.76 -5.74 -24.26
CA ALA A 80 0.50 -5.16 -24.73
C ALA A 80 0.65 -4.53 -26.11
N VAL A 81 1.78 -3.87 -26.39
CA VAL A 81 2.13 -3.32 -27.72
C VAL A 81 2.29 -4.45 -28.73
N GLU A 82 3.02 -5.51 -28.37
CA GLU A 82 3.19 -6.70 -29.20
C GLU A 82 1.85 -7.38 -29.48
N LEU A 83 1.00 -7.53 -28.46
CA LEU A 83 -0.34 -8.09 -28.61
C LEU A 83 -1.20 -7.25 -29.56
N TYR A 84 -1.15 -5.92 -29.42
CA TYR A 84 -1.85 -5.01 -30.33
C TYR A 84 -1.42 -5.21 -31.78
N ALA A 85 -0.11 -5.20 -32.04
CA ALA A 85 0.44 -5.39 -33.38
C ALA A 85 0.14 -6.81 -33.94
N GLN A 86 0.15 -7.84 -33.10
CA GLN A 86 -0.20 -9.20 -33.50
C GLN A 86 -1.67 -9.33 -33.90
N ILE A 87 -2.59 -8.69 -33.17
CA ILE A 87 -4.02 -8.76 -33.50
C ILE A 87 -4.32 -7.87 -34.71
N LYS A 88 -3.97 -6.58 -34.66
CA LYS A 88 -4.33 -5.58 -35.68
C LYS A 88 -3.48 -5.69 -36.95
N GLY A 89 -2.27 -6.23 -36.84
CA GLY A 89 -1.25 -6.16 -37.88
C GLY A 89 -0.39 -4.89 -37.76
N GLY A 90 0.76 -4.91 -38.42
CA GLY A 90 1.74 -3.82 -38.42
C GLY A 90 2.94 -4.08 -37.51
N ARG A 91 3.76 -3.04 -37.33
CA ARG A 91 4.99 -3.10 -36.54
C ARG A 91 4.70 -2.73 -35.08
N ALA A 92 5.22 -3.52 -34.14
CA ALA A 92 5.19 -3.18 -32.73
C ALA A 92 6.00 -1.89 -32.50
N ASP A 93 5.32 -0.83 -32.06
CA ASP A 93 5.92 0.45 -31.69
C ASP A 93 5.73 0.65 -30.19
N TYR A 94 6.81 0.45 -29.44
CA TYR A 94 6.83 0.50 -27.98
C TYR A 94 6.69 1.92 -27.41
N GLY A 95 6.74 2.95 -28.26
CA GLY A 95 6.69 4.36 -27.85
C GLY A 95 8.08 4.95 -27.70
N ALA A 96 8.25 6.19 -28.16
CA ALA A 96 9.57 6.84 -28.16
C ALA A 96 10.05 7.11 -26.74
N LYS A 97 9.17 7.61 -25.85
CA LYS A 97 9.56 7.95 -24.48
C LYS A 97 9.82 6.70 -23.65
N HIS A 98 8.95 5.70 -23.77
CA HIS A 98 9.09 4.41 -23.10
C HIS A 98 10.45 3.77 -23.44
N SER A 99 10.72 3.61 -24.73
CA SER A 99 11.96 3.00 -25.20
C SER A 99 13.22 3.78 -24.85
N THR A 100 13.20 5.11 -24.92
CA THR A 100 14.32 5.93 -24.44
C THR A 100 14.52 5.82 -22.93
N THR A 101 13.43 5.78 -22.15
CA THR A 101 13.50 5.69 -20.68
C THR A 101 14.11 4.36 -20.22
N HIS A 102 13.79 3.28 -20.92
CA HIS A 102 14.22 1.94 -20.52
C HIS A 102 15.42 1.40 -21.31
N GLY A 103 15.84 2.10 -22.38
CA GLY A 103 17.09 1.81 -23.09
C GLY A 103 16.99 0.67 -24.11
N HIS A 104 15.84 0.53 -24.78
CA HIS A 104 15.65 -0.42 -25.88
C HIS A 104 15.23 0.27 -27.17
N THR A 105 15.19 -0.48 -28.27
CA THR A 105 14.71 0.05 -29.55
C THR A 105 13.20 0.27 -29.52
N ARG A 106 12.74 1.38 -30.11
CA ARG A 106 11.31 1.73 -30.22
C ARG A 106 10.51 0.76 -31.06
N MET A 107 11.10 0.25 -32.13
CA MET A 107 10.39 -0.48 -33.17
C MET A 107 10.75 -1.96 -33.15
N GLY A 108 9.81 -2.79 -32.71
CA GLY A 108 9.94 -4.25 -32.66
C GLY A 108 9.57 -4.95 -33.99
N ARG A 109 9.03 -6.16 -33.85
CA ARG A 109 8.66 -7.06 -34.96
C ARG A 109 7.43 -6.55 -35.73
N THR A 110 7.31 -7.01 -36.97
CA THR A 110 6.15 -6.73 -37.84
C THR A 110 5.29 -7.98 -37.97
N TYR A 111 3.98 -7.80 -37.85
CA TYR A 111 3.01 -8.89 -37.88
C TYR A 111 1.98 -8.68 -39.01
N PRO A 112 1.53 -9.75 -39.67
CA PRO A 112 0.48 -9.67 -40.70
C PRO A 112 -0.90 -9.29 -40.12
N GLY A 113 -1.11 -9.56 -38.82
CA GLY A 113 -2.38 -9.33 -38.13
C GLY A 113 -3.26 -10.58 -38.10
N LEU A 114 -3.67 -11.01 -36.90
CA LEU A 114 -4.58 -12.14 -36.70
C LEU A 114 -6.03 -11.76 -37.08
N TYR A 115 -6.41 -10.51 -36.85
CA TYR A 115 -7.73 -9.94 -37.14
C TYR A 115 -7.57 -8.46 -37.56
N PRO A 116 -7.06 -8.17 -38.77
CA PRO A 116 -6.78 -6.79 -39.22
C PRO A 116 -7.98 -5.85 -39.22
N GLU A 117 -9.19 -6.40 -39.34
CA GLU A 117 -10.45 -5.67 -39.27
C GLU A 117 -10.89 -5.30 -37.84
N TRP A 118 -10.13 -5.69 -36.81
CA TRP A 118 -10.39 -5.32 -35.42
C TRP A 118 -10.49 -3.80 -35.23
N GLY A 119 -11.54 -3.33 -34.56
CA GLY A 119 -11.77 -1.90 -34.35
C GLY A 119 -12.40 -1.15 -35.53
N ASN A 120 -12.53 -1.78 -36.71
CA ASN A 120 -13.26 -1.19 -37.83
C ASN A 120 -14.76 -1.09 -37.49
N VAL A 121 -15.43 -0.07 -38.02
CA VAL A 121 -16.88 0.08 -37.89
C VAL A 121 -17.56 -0.53 -39.12
N VAL A 122 -18.36 -1.57 -38.92
CA VAL A 122 -19.16 -2.23 -39.96
C VAL A 122 -20.63 -2.15 -39.53
N ASN A 123 -21.49 -1.60 -40.40
CA ASN A 123 -22.92 -1.39 -40.11
C ASN A 123 -23.18 -0.64 -38.78
N GLY A 124 -22.39 0.40 -38.50
CA GLY A 124 -22.51 1.20 -37.27
C GLY A 124 -22.03 0.50 -36.00
N LYS A 125 -21.46 -0.72 -36.09
CA LYS A 125 -20.93 -1.48 -34.95
C LYS A 125 -19.42 -1.65 -35.09
N VAL A 126 -18.70 -1.49 -33.99
CA VAL A 126 -17.26 -1.75 -33.93
C VAL A 126 -17.02 -3.27 -33.92
N ASN A 127 -16.08 -3.75 -34.71
CA ASN A 127 -15.56 -5.11 -34.63
C ASN A 127 -14.77 -5.29 -33.33
N LYS A 128 -15.41 -5.87 -32.30
CA LYS A 128 -14.79 -6.13 -30.99
C LYS A 128 -14.20 -7.55 -30.91
N ILE A 129 -13.40 -7.79 -29.87
CA ILE A 129 -12.86 -9.11 -29.52
C ILE A 129 -13.08 -9.43 -28.04
N HIS A 130 -13.00 -10.72 -27.70
CA HIS A 130 -12.86 -11.25 -26.36
C HIS A 130 -11.40 -11.59 -26.07
N LEU A 131 -10.88 -11.17 -24.93
CA LEU A 131 -9.50 -11.48 -24.52
C LEU A 131 -9.50 -12.46 -23.35
N ILE A 132 -8.76 -13.57 -23.48
CA ILE A 132 -8.56 -14.54 -22.40
C ILE A 132 -7.07 -14.63 -22.09
N GLY A 133 -6.67 -14.18 -20.91
CA GLY A 133 -5.28 -14.19 -20.46
C GLY A 133 -5.03 -15.23 -19.37
N HIS A 134 -4.07 -16.13 -19.58
CA HIS A 134 -3.59 -17.05 -18.54
C HIS A 134 -2.33 -16.49 -17.85
N SER A 135 -2.24 -16.59 -16.52
CA SER A 135 -1.08 -16.13 -15.75
C SER A 135 -0.76 -14.65 -16.10
N MET A 136 0.48 -14.30 -16.41
CA MET A 136 0.87 -12.95 -16.84
C MET A 136 0.07 -12.42 -18.05
N GLY A 137 -0.49 -13.31 -18.89
CA GLY A 137 -1.33 -12.94 -20.02
C GLY A 137 -2.55 -12.12 -19.60
N GLY A 138 -3.10 -12.38 -18.40
CA GLY A 138 -4.18 -11.56 -17.85
C GLY A 138 -3.75 -10.13 -17.51
N GLN A 139 -2.51 -9.92 -17.07
CA GLN A 139 -1.96 -8.57 -16.88
C GLN A 139 -1.70 -7.87 -18.22
N THR A 140 -1.22 -8.63 -19.21
CA THR A 140 -0.99 -8.13 -20.58
C THR A 140 -2.28 -7.60 -21.21
N VAL A 141 -3.38 -8.35 -21.16
CA VAL A 141 -4.66 -7.93 -21.77
C VAL A 141 -5.30 -6.75 -21.02
N ARG A 142 -5.07 -6.63 -19.70
CA ARG A 142 -5.50 -5.47 -18.92
C ARG A 142 -4.71 -4.22 -19.29
N MET A 143 -3.40 -4.33 -19.50
CA MET A 143 -2.57 -3.22 -19.98
C MET A 143 -3.00 -2.77 -21.38
N LEU A 144 -3.26 -3.72 -22.30
CA LEU A 144 -3.79 -3.40 -23.62
C LEU A 144 -5.13 -2.66 -23.54
N ALA A 145 -6.04 -3.11 -22.68
CA ALA A 145 -7.32 -2.44 -22.49
C ALA A 145 -7.17 -1.01 -21.94
N GLN A 146 -6.24 -0.80 -21.02
CA GLN A 146 -5.90 0.54 -20.51
C GLN A 146 -5.40 1.45 -21.64
N LEU A 147 -4.45 0.98 -22.45
CA LEU A 147 -3.89 1.75 -23.56
C LEU A 147 -4.96 2.07 -24.62
N LEU A 148 -5.81 1.11 -24.97
CA LEU A 148 -6.91 1.34 -25.91
C LEU A 148 -7.90 2.38 -25.39
N ALA A 149 -8.30 2.29 -24.12
CA ALA A 149 -9.30 3.18 -23.56
C ALA A 149 -8.76 4.59 -23.27
N LYS A 150 -7.54 4.70 -22.73
CA LYS A 150 -6.98 5.93 -22.15
C LYS A 150 -5.69 6.43 -22.82
N GLY A 151 -5.12 5.66 -23.72
CA GLY A 151 -3.83 5.99 -24.33
C GLY A 151 -2.68 5.88 -23.34
N SER A 152 -1.60 6.60 -23.62
CA SER A 152 -0.39 6.65 -22.78
C SER A 152 -0.42 7.73 -21.69
N ALA A 153 -1.54 8.44 -21.54
CA ALA A 153 -1.70 9.47 -20.52
C ALA A 153 -1.54 8.89 -19.10
N GLY A 154 -0.64 9.49 -18.30
CA GLY A 154 -0.34 9.02 -16.94
C GLY A 154 0.65 7.85 -16.86
N SER A 155 1.29 7.45 -17.97
CA SER A 155 2.39 6.47 -17.94
C SER A 155 3.56 6.96 -17.07
N PRO A 156 4.23 6.08 -16.29
CA PRO A 156 5.44 6.42 -15.53
C PRO A 156 6.61 6.94 -16.38
N THR A 157 6.65 6.61 -17.67
CA THR A 157 7.65 7.09 -18.63
C THR A 157 7.25 8.39 -19.33
N GLY A 158 6.09 8.96 -18.95
CA GLY A 158 5.46 10.10 -19.61
C GLY A 158 4.56 9.71 -20.78
N THR A 159 3.74 10.66 -21.24
CA THR A 159 2.77 10.46 -22.31
C THR A 159 3.43 10.44 -23.69
N GLU A 160 3.25 9.35 -24.43
CA GLU A 160 3.69 9.22 -25.83
C GLU A 160 2.94 10.18 -26.75
N ASP A 161 3.52 10.47 -27.91
CA ASP A 161 2.84 11.22 -28.96
C ASP A 161 1.64 10.41 -29.49
N PRO A 162 0.39 10.90 -29.33
CA PRO A 162 -0.81 10.17 -29.75
C PRO A 162 -0.91 10.00 -31.28
N THR A 163 -0.17 10.80 -32.06
CA THR A 163 -0.12 10.68 -33.53
C THR A 163 0.87 9.61 -33.99
N SER A 164 1.79 9.20 -33.12
CA SER A 164 2.87 8.27 -33.45
C SER A 164 2.41 6.81 -33.58
N ASN A 165 1.42 6.42 -32.78
CA ASN A 165 0.73 5.14 -32.90
C ASN A 165 -0.70 5.31 -32.35
N SER A 166 -1.68 4.86 -33.14
CA SER A 166 -3.09 4.88 -32.75
C SER A 166 -3.36 4.27 -31.36
N LEU A 167 -2.59 3.29 -30.90
CA LEU A 167 -2.73 2.74 -29.55
C LEU A 167 -2.55 3.81 -28.46
N PHE A 168 -1.60 4.72 -28.63
CA PHE A 168 -1.27 5.73 -27.62
C PHE A 168 -2.25 6.90 -27.54
N ALA A 169 -3.09 7.09 -28.57
CA ALA A 169 -4.16 8.09 -28.55
C ALA A 169 -5.32 7.72 -27.61
N GLY A 170 -5.50 6.43 -27.27
CA GLY A 170 -6.65 5.97 -26.51
C GLY A 170 -7.99 6.11 -27.24
N GLY A 171 -9.08 6.21 -26.47
CA GLY A 171 -10.43 6.46 -26.99
C GLY A 171 -11.10 5.28 -27.73
N LYS A 172 -10.61 4.06 -27.56
CA LYS A 172 -11.04 2.87 -28.31
C LYS A 172 -11.82 1.89 -27.43
N ASP A 173 -13.09 1.67 -27.77
CA ASP A 173 -13.94 0.64 -27.19
C ASP A 173 -13.94 -0.63 -28.06
N TRP A 174 -12.77 -1.26 -28.20
CA TRP A 174 -12.54 -2.37 -29.13
C TRP A 174 -12.54 -3.76 -28.47
N ILE A 175 -12.68 -3.82 -27.15
CA ILE A 175 -12.71 -5.06 -26.36
C ILE A 175 -14.12 -5.26 -25.81
N HIS A 176 -14.71 -6.44 -26.03
CA HIS A 176 -16.03 -6.77 -25.48
C HIS A 176 -15.95 -7.39 -24.09
N SER A 177 -14.97 -8.27 -23.85
CA SER A 177 -14.71 -8.80 -22.50
C SER A 177 -13.24 -9.16 -22.29
N ILE A 178 -12.87 -9.23 -21.02
CA ILE A 178 -11.58 -9.76 -20.54
C ILE A 178 -11.87 -10.88 -19.55
N THR A 179 -11.23 -12.03 -19.76
CA THR A 179 -11.24 -13.16 -18.83
C THR A 179 -9.80 -13.44 -18.41
N THR A 180 -9.56 -13.55 -17.11
CA THR A 180 -8.24 -13.90 -16.56
C THR A 180 -8.28 -15.28 -15.91
N ILE A 181 -7.29 -16.13 -16.18
CA ILE A 181 -7.16 -17.47 -15.61
C ILE A 181 -5.84 -17.52 -14.85
N SER A 182 -5.89 -17.76 -13.54
CA SER A 182 -4.68 -17.86 -12.67
C SER A 182 -3.73 -16.66 -12.79
N THR A 183 -4.28 -15.47 -13.10
CA THR A 183 -3.49 -14.26 -13.29
C THR A 183 -3.11 -13.64 -11.95
N PRO A 184 -1.83 -13.28 -11.75
CA PRO A 184 -1.38 -12.56 -10.57
C PRO A 184 -1.85 -11.10 -10.65
N ASN A 185 -3.14 -10.86 -10.42
CA ASN A 185 -3.76 -9.54 -10.55
C ASN A 185 -3.22 -8.49 -9.58
N GLN A 186 -2.47 -8.93 -8.57
CA GLN A 186 -1.80 -8.14 -7.55
C GLN A 186 -0.27 -8.42 -7.51
N GLY A 187 0.30 -9.00 -8.57
CA GLY A 187 1.68 -9.48 -8.58
C GLY A 187 1.84 -10.87 -7.97
N THR A 188 3.06 -11.38 -7.98
CA THR A 188 3.45 -12.69 -7.43
C THR A 188 4.72 -12.56 -6.59
N THR A 189 4.78 -13.30 -5.49
CA THR A 189 5.99 -13.39 -4.64
C THR A 189 7.15 -14.05 -5.37
N LEU A 190 6.88 -14.87 -6.40
CA LEU A 190 7.90 -15.51 -7.23
C LEU A 190 8.86 -14.48 -7.83
N ALA A 191 8.36 -13.32 -8.28
CA ALA A 191 9.16 -12.28 -8.91
C ALA A 191 10.15 -11.59 -7.96
N ASN A 192 9.98 -11.76 -6.64
CA ASN A 192 10.83 -11.14 -5.62
C ASN A 192 12.03 -12.03 -5.20
N GLY A 193 12.08 -13.31 -5.62
CA GLY A 193 13.14 -14.28 -5.28
C GLY A 193 14.14 -14.51 -6.42
N PHE A 194 14.58 -13.44 -7.09
CA PHE A 194 15.11 -13.50 -8.46
C PHE A 194 16.42 -14.29 -8.65
N SER A 195 17.30 -14.38 -7.64
CA SER A 195 18.60 -15.08 -7.78
C SER A 195 18.47 -16.57 -8.12
N GLU A 196 17.28 -17.16 -7.98
CA GLU A 196 16.99 -18.59 -8.19
C GLU A 196 16.13 -18.87 -9.45
N ILE A 197 15.60 -17.84 -10.13
CA ILE A 197 14.58 -18.02 -11.18
C ILE A 197 15.15 -18.53 -12.51
N GLY A 198 16.39 -18.19 -12.86
CA GLY A 198 17.00 -18.62 -14.13
C GLY A 198 17.08 -20.14 -14.26
N ASP A 199 17.56 -20.81 -13.21
CA ASP A 199 17.59 -22.28 -13.16
C ASP A 199 16.18 -22.86 -12.96
N ALA A 200 15.30 -22.22 -12.19
CA ALA A 200 13.91 -22.68 -12.04
C ALA A 200 13.09 -22.62 -13.35
N VAL A 201 13.29 -21.62 -14.21
CA VAL A 201 12.62 -21.53 -15.52
C VAL A 201 13.17 -22.58 -16.48
N LYS A 202 14.50 -22.78 -16.47
CA LYS A 202 15.13 -23.86 -17.22
C LYS A 202 14.57 -25.22 -16.78
N ASP A 203 14.48 -25.45 -15.47
CA ASP A 203 14.02 -26.71 -14.89
C ASP A 203 12.51 -26.90 -15.06
N LEU A 204 11.71 -25.83 -15.03
CA LEU A 204 10.28 -25.88 -15.33
C LEU A 204 10.05 -26.31 -16.79
N LEU A 205 10.71 -25.66 -17.74
CA LEU A 205 10.59 -26.01 -19.16
C LEU A 205 11.10 -27.45 -19.37
N ALA A 206 12.29 -27.79 -18.89
CA ALA A 206 12.85 -29.14 -19.00
C ALA A 206 11.98 -30.20 -18.32
N GLY A 207 11.38 -29.89 -17.16
CA GLY A 207 10.51 -30.79 -16.40
C GLY A 207 9.20 -31.07 -17.11
N VAL A 208 8.55 -30.05 -17.69
CA VAL A 208 7.36 -30.25 -18.54
C VAL A 208 7.69 -31.20 -19.69
N PHE A 209 8.83 -31.07 -20.34
CA PHE A 209 9.22 -31.97 -21.43
C PHE A 209 9.59 -33.37 -20.97
N SER A 210 10.32 -33.50 -19.86
CA SER A 210 10.69 -34.80 -19.28
C SER A 210 9.45 -35.61 -18.92
N VAL A 211 8.39 -34.97 -18.40
CA VAL A 211 7.13 -35.62 -18.05
C VAL A 211 6.33 -36.02 -19.29
N LEU A 212 6.40 -35.24 -20.36
CA LEU A 212 5.64 -35.47 -21.59
C LEU A 212 6.31 -36.43 -22.59
N ASN A 213 7.55 -36.86 -22.33
CA ASN A 213 8.34 -37.75 -23.21
C ASN A 213 8.34 -37.33 -24.69
N VAL A 214 8.36 -36.02 -24.95
CA VAL A 214 8.39 -35.47 -26.30
C VAL A 214 9.80 -35.72 -26.86
N GLY A 215 9.93 -36.72 -27.75
CA GLY A 215 11.21 -37.09 -28.36
C GLY A 215 11.83 -35.93 -29.15
N GLY A 216 13.15 -35.78 -29.04
CA GLY A 216 13.94 -34.73 -29.72
C GLY A 216 15.11 -34.25 -28.85
N SER A 217 16.20 -33.80 -29.47
CA SER A 217 17.30 -33.19 -28.71
C SER A 217 16.89 -31.81 -28.20
N THR A 218 17.33 -31.40 -27.00
CA THR A 218 17.15 -30.02 -26.49
C THR A 218 17.79 -28.96 -27.40
N THR A 219 18.64 -29.39 -28.33
CA THR A 219 19.23 -28.59 -29.40
C THR A 219 18.26 -28.29 -30.55
N GLU A 220 17.29 -29.18 -30.83
CA GLU A 220 16.31 -29.04 -31.92
C GLU A 220 15.08 -28.23 -31.52
N MET A 221 14.88 -28.01 -30.22
CA MET A 221 13.75 -27.23 -29.72
C MET A 221 13.88 -25.75 -30.05
N ILE A 222 12.83 -25.21 -30.69
CA ILE A 222 12.68 -23.79 -30.97
C ILE A 222 11.84 -23.16 -29.85
N TYR A 223 12.44 -22.23 -29.12
CA TYR A 223 11.77 -21.36 -28.15
C TYR A 223 12.34 -19.95 -28.33
N ASP A 224 11.47 -18.97 -28.48
CA ASP A 224 11.82 -17.60 -28.81
C ASP A 224 11.37 -16.67 -27.69
N ALA A 225 12.34 -16.07 -26.99
CA ALA A 225 12.10 -15.11 -25.92
C ALA A 225 11.56 -13.77 -26.43
N LYS A 226 11.67 -13.46 -27.74
CA LYS A 226 11.17 -12.23 -28.37
C LYS A 226 11.64 -10.96 -27.66
N LEU A 227 12.93 -10.93 -27.32
CA LEU A 227 13.61 -9.82 -26.63
C LEU A 227 14.51 -9.02 -27.60
N ASP A 228 14.19 -9.02 -28.89
CA ASP A 228 15.01 -8.38 -29.93
C ASP A 228 15.17 -6.88 -29.70
N GLN A 229 14.19 -6.24 -29.07
CA GLN A 229 14.24 -4.82 -28.74
C GLN A 229 15.42 -4.47 -27.81
N TRP A 230 15.85 -5.46 -27.01
CA TRP A 230 16.99 -5.40 -26.09
C TRP A 230 18.30 -5.87 -26.72
N GLY A 231 18.31 -6.18 -28.02
CA GLY A 231 19.47 -6.75 -28.71
C GLY A 231 19.74 -8.21 -28.36
N LEU A 232 18.78 -8.91 -27.72
CA LEU A 232 18.93 -10.32 -27.38
C LEU A 232 18.45 -11.20 -28.53
N SER A 233 19.40 -11.83 -29.22
CA SER A 233 19.13 -12.71 -30.36
C SER A 233 18.45 -14.01 -29.95
N ALA A 234 17.66 -14.56 -30.87
CA ALA A 234 17.05 -15.88 -30.78
C ALA A 234 18.09 -16.99 -30.52
N LYS A 235 17.60 -18.18 -30.19
CA LYS A 235 18.43 -19.37 -29.96
C LYS A 235 19.29 -19.69 -31.19
N GLN A 236 20.59 -19.90 -30.98
CA GLN A 236 21.55 -20.16 -32.05
C GLN A 236 21.52 -21.63 -32.48
N SER A 237 21.99 -21.91 -33.71
CA SER A 237 22.17 -23.29 -34.18
C SER A 237 23.17 -24.03 -33.29
N GLY A 238 22.83 -25.22 -32.81
CA GLY A 238 23.67 -25.99 -31.89
C GLY A 238 23.60 -25.59 -30.41
N GLU A 239 23.02 -24.42 -30.08
CA GLU A 239 22.81 -24.00 -28.69
C GLU A 239 21.73 -24.89 -28.04
N SER A 240 21.92 -25.37 -26.80
CA SER A 240 20.84 -26.08 -26.10
C SER A 240 19.78 -25.08 -25.60
N LEU A 241 18.54 -25.52 -25.41
CA LEU A 241 17.51 -24.66 -24.79
C LEU A 241 17.96 -24.13 -23.42
N GLY A 242 18.66 -24.95 -22.63
CA GLY A 242 19.17 -24.53 -21.32
C GLY A 242 20.23 -23.43 -21.41
N ASP A 243 21.15 -23.52 -22.36
CA ASP A 243 22.18 -22.50 -22.56
C ASP A 243 21.58 -21.20 -23.10
N TYR A 244 20.59 -21.31 -23.99
CA TYR A 244 19.83 -20.17 -24.48
C TYR A 244 19.15 -19.40 -23.35
N ILE A 245 18.39 -20.11 -22.50
CA ILE A 245 17.73 -19.50 -21.33
C ILE A 245 18.76 -18.87 -20.40
N LYS A 246 19.87 -19.57 -20.08
CA LYS A 246 20.94 -19.01 -19.26
C LYS A 246 21.56 -17.76 -19.86
N ARG A 247 21.75 -17.71 -21.18
CA ARG A 247 22.27 -16.53 -21.89
C ARG A 247 21.30 -15.36 -21.78
N ILE A 248 20.00 -15.59 -21.97
CA ILE A 248 18.96 -14.56 -21.84
C ILE A 248 18.94 -14.00 -20.42
N PHE A 249 18.89 -14.85 -19.39
CA PHE A 249 18.82 -14.41 -17.98
C PHE A 249 20.13 -13.80 -17.44
N LYS A 250 21.26 -13.96 -18.14
CA LYS A 250 22.50 -13.21 -17.86
C LYS A 250 22.47 -11.76 -18.35
N SER A 251 21.48 -11.37 -19.15
CA SER A 251 21.36 -10.00 -19.65
C SER A 251 21.10 -9.00 -18.53
N PRO A 252 21.68 -7.78 -18.59
CA PRO A 252 21.45 -6.73 -17.59
C PRO A 252 19.98 -6.35 -17.38
N ILE A 253 19.11 -6.62 -18.36
CA ILE A 253 17.66 -6.33 -18.27
C ILE A 253 16.96 -7.19 -17.21
N PHE A 254 17.61 -8.25 -16.74
CA PHE A 254 17.12 -9.09 -15.66
C PHE A 254 17.78 -8.77 -14.31
N ASN A 255 18.70 -7.80 -14.25
CA ASN A 255 19.29 -7.40 -12.98
C ASN A 255 18.22 -6.81 -12.03
N PRO A 256 18.37 -7.00 -10.70
CA PRO A 256 17.49 -6.38 -9.72
C PRO A 256 17.34 -4.87 -9.96
N GLY A 257 16.10 -4.39 -9.95
CA GLY A 257 15.77 -2.97 -10.15
C GLY A 257 15.55 -2.56 -11.60
N PHE A 258 15.78 -3.44 -12.59
CA PHE A 258 15.36 -3.18 -13.97
C PHE A 258 13.83 -3.18 -14.08
N LYS A 259 13.26 -2.09 -14.62
CA LYS A 259 11.81 -1.81 -14.52
C LYS A 259 11.00 -2.22 -15.76
N ASP A 260 11.65 -2.66 -16.82
CA ASP A 260 10.98 -2.92 -18.09
C ASP A 260 11.14 -4.36 -18.55
N VAL A 261 10.73 -5.26 -17.66
CA VAL A 261 10.81 -6.71 -17.86
C VAL A 261 9.68 -7.39 -17.08
N CYS A 262 9.41 -8.66 -17.36
CA CYS A 262 8.35 -9.42 -16.70
C CYS A 262 8.48 -9.42 -15.18
N LEU A 263 9.71 -9.45 -14.64
CA LEU A 263 9.96 -9.48 -13.21
C LEU A 263 9.38 -8.25 -12.53
N TRP A 264 9.62 -7.06 -13.05
CA TRP A 264 9.04 -5.84 -12.50
C TRP A 264 7.52 -5.80 -12.66
N SER A 265 7.02 -6.26 -13.81
CA SER A 265 5.59 -6.32 -14.12
C SER A 265 4.82 -7.34 -13.30
N LEU A 266 5.49 -8.38 -12.83
CA LEU A 266 4.98 -9.44 -11.96
C LEU A 266 5.33 -9.21 -10.49
N SER A 267 6.27 -8.31 -10.21
CA SER A 267 6.63 -7.94 -8.85
C SER A 267 5.41 -7.35 -8.18
N THR A 268 5.27 -7.67 -6.91
CA THR A 268 4.50 -6.83 -6.02
C THR A 268 5.28 -5.52 -5.92
N GLN A 269 5.06 -4.54 -6.80
CA GLN A 269 5.65 -3.21 -6.58
C GLN A 269 5.25 -2.77 -5.15
N LEU A 270 6.26 -2.38 -4.37
CA LEU A 270 6.31 -2.37 -2.90
C LEU A 270 6.61 -3.75 -2.29
N LEU A 271 7.79 -3.87 -1.67
CA LEU A 271 8.09 -4.90 -0.66
C LEU A 271 6.86 -5.06 0.23
N GLY A 272 6.21 -6.24 0.16
CA GLY A 272 4.79 -6.46 0.46
C GLY A 272 4.27 -6.19 1.87
N LEU A 273 5.05 -5.53 2.73
CA LEU A 273 4.62 -5.08 4.05
C LEU A 273 3.99 -3.67 3.94
N LYS A 274 2.68 -3.58 4.15
CA LYS A 274 1.99 -2.29 4.23
C LYS A 274 2.16 -1.69 5.62
N TYR A 275 2.35 -0.38 5.70
CA TYR A 275 2.34 0.32 6.99
C TYR A 275 0.99 0.12 7.69
N TRP A 276 -0.11 0.41 6.99
CA TRP A 276 -1.46 0.13 7.46
C TRP A 276 -1.86 -1.30 7.13
N GLY A 277 -1.65 -2.19 8.09
CA GLY A 277 -2.02 -3.60 8.03
C GLY A 277 -0.84 -4.53 8.35
N GLY A 278 0.41 -4.11 8.17
CA GLY A 278 1.60 -4.85 8.61
C GLY A 278 1.58 -6.32 8.18
N ILE A 279 1.75 -7.22 9.16
CA ILE A 279 1.69 -8.67 8.93
C ILE A 279 0.25 -9.19 8.77
N GLN A 280 -0.76 -8.38 9.09
CA GLN A 280 -2.19 -8.67 8.90
C GLN A 280 -2.68 -8.35 7.47
N GLY A 281 -1.83 -7.82 6.60
CA GLY A 281 -2.12 -7.59 5.18
C GLY A 281 -2.28 -6.10 4.83
N ASP A 282 -3.20 -5.80 3.92
CA ASP A 282 -3.49 -4.43 3.47
C ASP A 282 -4.81 -3.94 4.09
N LEU A 283 -4.70 -3.11 5.13
CA LEU A 283 -5.87 -2.61 5.85
C LEU A 283 -6.75 -1.70 4.98
N GLN A 284 -6.16 -0.94 4.05
CA GLN A 284 -6.93 -0.10 3.13
C GLN A 284 -7.84 -0.97 2.26
N GLU A 285 -7.29 -2.01 1.64
CA GLU A 285 -8.08 -2.90 0.78
C GLU A 285 -9.09 -3.72 1.60
N GLN A 286 -8.75 -4.09 2.84
CA GLN A 286 -9.69 -4.74 3.75
C GLN A 286 -10.89 -3.85 4.09
N LEU A 287 -10.67 -2.55 4.35
CA LEU A 287 -11.77 -1.60 4.62
C LEU A 287 -12.59 -1.29 3.36
N LYS A 288 -11.95 -1.20 2.19
CA LYS A 288 -12.66 -1.10 0.90
C LYS A 288 -13.56 -2.29 0.63
N ALA A 289 -13.10 -3.50 0.97
CA ALA A 289 -13.91 -4.71 0.87
C ALA A 289 -15.13 -4.70 1.80
N GLN A 290 -15.13 -3.87 2.85
CA GLN A 290 -16.28 -3.62 3.73
C GLN A 290 -17.18 -2.46 3.24
N GLY A 291 -16.88 -1.87 2.07
CA GLY A 291 -17.66 -0.78 1.48
C GLY A 291 -17.20 0.63 1.86
N TYR A 292 -16.09 0.78 2.59
CA TYR A 292 -15.56 2.10 2.93
C TYR A 292 -14.59 2.62 1.88
N THR A 293 -14.78 3.84 1.41
CA THR A 293 -13.79 4.52 0.57
C THR A 293 -12.60 4.95 1.44
N VAL A 294 -11.45 4.30 1.22
CA VAL A 294 -10.23 4.56 2.01
C VAL A 294 -9.05 4.84 1.07
N TYR A 295 -8.24 5.83 1.45
CA TYR A 295 -7.00 6.20 0.77
C TYR A 295 -5.84 6.22 1.76
N THR A 296 -4.63 5.98 1.27
CA THR A 296 -3.39 6.07 2.05
C THR A 296 -2.52 7.19 1.49
N ALA A 297 -2.21 8.17 2.33
CA ALA A 297 -1.22 9.20 2.03
C ALA A 297 0.17 8.83 2.56
N SER A 298 1.23 9.31 1.91
CA SER A 298 2.63 9.04 2.27
C SER A 298 3.46 10.32 2.27
N VAL A 299 3.60 10.93 3.44
CA VAL A 299 4.37 12.16 3.66
C VAL A 299 5.80 11.86 4.14
N GLY A 300 6.65 12.88 4.21
CA GLY A 300 8.03 12.81 4.67
C GLY A 300 8.13 12.21 6.08
N PRO A 301 8.78 11.03 6.24
CA PRO A 301 8.93 10.38 7.54
C PRO A 301 9.78 11.17 8.54
N PHE A 302 10.67 12.05 8.07
CA PHE A 302 11.57 12.84 8.92
C PHE A 302 11.36 14.36 8.83
N SER A 303 10.44 14.82 7.97
CA SER A 303 10.10 16.25 7.85
C SER A 303 9.29 16.74 9.06
N SER A 304 9.19 18.06 9.24
CA SER A 304 8.35 18.66 10.28
C SER A 304 6.85 18.39 10.08
N ASN A 305 6.02 18.64 11.10
CA ASN A 305 4.57 18.57 10.95
C ASN A 305 4.04 19.56 9.90
N TRP A 306 4.68 20.72 9.74
CA TRP A 306 4.31 21.72 8.73
C TRP A 306 4.50 21.18 7.33
N ASP A 307 5.71 20.70 7.03
CA ASP A 307 6.04 20.11 5.74
C ASP A 307 5.13 18.94 5.41
N ARG A 308 4.92 18.05 6.38
CA ARG A 308 4.03 16.91 6.23
C ARG A 308 2.58 17.33 6.00
N ALA A 309 2.09 18.40 6.63
CA ALA A 309 0.73 18.89 6.43
C ALA A 309 0.55 19.48 5.01
N VAL A 310 1.55 20.21 4.51
CA VAL A 310 1.58 20.74 3.14
C VAL A 310 1.63 19.60 2.11
N GLU A 311 2.49 18.62 2.32
CA GLU A 311 2.58 17.43 1.47
C GLU A 311 1.28 16.64 1.48
N LEU A 312 0.65 16.49 2.65
CA LEU A 312 -0.63 15.81 2.80
C LEU A 312 -1.74 16.54 2.04
N TYR A 313 -1.79 17.87 2.12
CA TYR A 313 -2.73 18.68 1.36
C TYR A 313 -2.58 18.43 -0.15
N ALA A 314 -1.36 18.53 -0.68
CA ALA A 314 -1.08 18.32 -2.09
C ALA A 314 -1.35 16.86 -2.52
N GLN A 315 -1.07 15.88 -1.66
CA GLN A 315 -1.37 14.47 -1.94
C GLN A 315 -2.87 14.18 -2.01
N ILE A 316 -3.68 14.78 -1.15
CA ILE A 316 -5.13 14.56 -1.15
C ILE A 316 -5.76 15.36 -2.30
N LYS A 317 -5.54 16.67 -2.36
CA LYS A 317 -6.19 17.55 -3.34
C LYS A 317 -5.61 17.43 -4.76
N GLY A 318 -4.35 17.04 -4.88
CA GLY A 318 -3.57 17.11 -6.12
C GLY A 318 -2.83 18.44 -6.26
N GLY A 319 -1.79 18.44 -7.07
CA GLY A 319 -0.93 19.60 -7.32
C GLY A 319 0.44 19.48 -6.67
N ARG A 320 1.19 20.58 -6.68
CA ARG A 320 2.55 20.65 -6.16
C ARG A 320 2.53 21.09 -4.70
N ALA A 321 3.30 20.41 -3.85
CA ALA A 321 3.52 20.83 -2.47
C ALA A 321 4.20 22.21 -2.47
N ASP A 322 3.60 23.17 -1.80
CA ASP A 322 4.12 24.53 -1.62
C ASP A 322 4.19 24.80 -0.12
N TYR A 323 5.41 24.75 0.41
CA TYR A 323 5.72 24.85 1.83
C TYR A 323 5.55 26.27 2.38
N GLY A 324 5.26 27.26 1.53
CA GLY A 324 5.13 28.67 1.93
C GLY A 324 6.47 29.40 1.81
N ALA A 325 6.42 30.61 1.25
CA ALA A 325 7.63 31.37 0.95
C ALA A 325 8.35 31.80 2.24
N LYS A 326 7.60 32.19 3.27
CA LYS A 326 8.17 32.67 4.53
C LYS A 326 8.78 31.53 5.33
N HIS A 327 8.05 30.44 5.50
CA HIS A 327 8.50 29.21 6.15
C HIS A 327 9.79 28.69 5.52
N SER A 328 9.79 28.53 4.19
CA SER A 328 10.94 28.03 3.45
C SER A 328 12.16 28.95 3.57
N THR A 329 11.95 30.27 3.55
CA THR A 329 13.03 31.24 3.76
C THR A 329 13.57 31.21 5.18
N THR A 330 12.70 31.10 6.20
CA THR A 330 13.08 31.04 7.61
C THR A 330 13.93 29.81 7.92
N HIS A 331 13.60 28.66 7.33
CA HIS A 331 14.27 27.39 7.62
C HIS A 331 15.34 26.99 6.60
N GLY A 332 15.42 27.67 5.46
CA GLY A 332 16.49 27.51 4.48
C GLY A 332 16.31 26.29 3.56
N HIS A 333 15.09 25.99 3.13
CA HIS A 333 14.81 24.94 2.16
C HIS A 333 14.05 25.46 0.94
N THR A 334 13.89 24.61 -0.08
CA THR A 334 13.12 24.99 -1.27
C THR A 334 11.63 25.10 -0.96
N ARG A 335 10.97 26.12 -1.51
CA ARG A 335 9.52 26.34 -1.34
C ARG A 335 8.65 25.26 -1.97
N MET A 336 9.07 24.73 -3.11
CA MET A 336 8.21 23.89 -3.95
C MET A 336 8.70 22.45 -3.93
N GLY A 337 7.92 21.57 -3.31
CA GLY A 337 8.19 20.13 -3.22
C GLY A 337 7.70 19.34 -4.45
N ARG A 338 7.35 18.08 -4.19
CA ARG A 338 6.86 17.11 -5.20
C ARG A 338 5.47 17.47 -5.72
N THR A 339 5.14 16.95 -6.90
CA THR A 339 3.81 17.07 -7.52
C THR A 339 3.05 15.76 -7.41
N TYR A 340 1.78 15.84 -7.05
CA TYR A 340 0.91 14.69 -6.82
C TYR A 340 -0.34 14.75 -7.70
N PRO A 341 -0.85 13.59 -8.18
CA PRO A 341 -2.07 13.53 -8.98
C PRO A 341 -3.33 13.86 -8.17
N GLY A 342 -3.30 13.70 -6.85
CA GLY A 342 -4.45 13.85 -5.95
C GLY A 342 -5.16 12.52 -5.70
N LEU A 343 -5.28 12.14 -4.42
CA LEU A 343 -6.02 10.95 -4.00
C LEU A 343 -7.53 11.17 -4.08
N TYR A 344 -7.98 12.40 -3.82
CA TYR A 344 -9.38 12.81 -3.85
C TYR A 344 -9.48 14.26 -4.37
N PRO A 345 -9.28 14.51 -5.69
CA PRO A 345 -9.26 15.86 -6.25
C PRO A 345 -10.52 16.69 -6.02
N GLU A 346 -11.67 16.04 -5.84
CA GLU A 346 -12.95 16.63 -5.52
C GLU A 346 -13.12 17.01 -4.03
N TRP A 347 -12.10 16.77 -3.20
CA TRP A 347 -12.09 17.17 -1.80
C TRP A 347 -12.36 18.67 -1.63
N GLY A 348 -13.30 19.01 -0.76
CA GLY A 348 -13.69 20.40 -0.52
C GLY A 348 -14.65 21.01 -1.55
N ASN A 349 -14.95 20.30 -2.65
CA ASN A 349 -15.97 20.74 -3.59
C ASN A 349 -17.36 20.69 -2.94
N VAL A 350 -18.26 21.56 -3.40
CA VAL A 350 -19.67 21.55 -2.96
C VAL A 350 -20.49 20.75 -3.97
N VAL A 351 -21.12 19.66 -3.52
CA VAL A 351 -22.02 18.82 -4.31
C VAL A 351 -23.37 18.77 -3.59
N ASN A 352 -24.45 19.15 -4.28
CA ASN A 352 -25.80 19.22 -3.71
C ASN A 352 -25.88 20.04 -2.40
N GLY A 353 -25.16 21.16 -2.34
CA GLY A 353 -25.12 22.04 -1.16
C GLY A 353 -24.30 21.50 0.01
N LYS A 354 -23.63 20.35 -0.14
CA LYS A 354 -22.75 19.74 0.88
C LYS A 354 -21.29 19.78 0.44
N VAL A 355 -20.39 20.06 1.39
CA VAL A 355 -18.95 20.00 1.14
C VAL A 355 -18.50 18.54 1.18
N ASN A 356 -17.70 18.13 0.20
CA ASN A 356 -17.00 16.84 0.21
C ASN A 356 -15.91 16.85 1.30
N LYS A 357 -16.28 16.45 2.52
CA LYS A 357 -15.34 16.32 3.65
C LYS A 357 -14.68 14.94 3.68
N ILE A 358 -13.62 14.82 4.47
CA ILE A 358 -12.94 13.54 4.75
C ILE A 358 -12.79 13.30 6.25
N HIS A 359 -12.56 12.05 6.62
CA HIS A 359 -12.08 11.64 7.93
C HIS A 359 -10.57 11.40 7.85
N LEU A 360 -9.80 11.96 8.79
CA LEU A 360 -8.36 11.77 8.87
C LEU A 360 -8.00 10.82 10.02
N ILE A 361 -7.29 9.74 9.73
CA ILE A 361 -6.74 8.82 10.73
C ILE A 361 -5.22 8.92 10.68
N GLY A 362 -4.62 9.42 11.76
CA GLY A 362 -3.18 9.59 11.90
C GLY A 362 -2.62 8.68 12.99
N HIS A 363 -1.68 7.81 12.63
CA HIS A 363 -0.91 7.03 13.61
C HIS A 363 0.40 7.77 13.95
N SER A 364 0.85 7.68 15.21
CA SER A 364 2.12 8.27 15.67
C SER A 364 2.17 9.78 15.34
N MET A 365 3.27 10.28 14.78
CA MET A 365 3.40 11.66 14.30
C MET A 365 2.30 12.09 13.32
N GLY A 366 1.70 11.13 12.58
CA GLY A 366 0.59 11.39 11.68
C GLY A 366 -0.59 12.10 12.36
N GLY A 367 -0.83 11.84 13.65
CA GLY A 367 -1.87 12.53 14.41
C GLY A 367 -1.59 14.03 14.62
N GLN A 368 -0.33 14.42 14.84
CA GLN A 368 0.04 15.85 14.91
C GLN A 368 -0.07 16.50 13.52
N THR A 369 0.36 15.79 12.47
CA THR A 369 0.29 16.26 11.08
C THR A 369 -1.15 16.58 10.65
N VAL A 370 -2.11 15.66 10.88
CA VAL A 370 -3.51 15.88 10.48
C VAL A 370 -4.19 16.99 11.26
N ARG A 371 -3.79 17.20 12.53
CA ARG A 371 -4.23 18.36 13.32
C ARG A 371 -3.70 19.67 12.74
N MET A 372 -2.43 19.71 12.34
CA MET A 372 -1.84 20.88 11.72
C MET A 372 -2.47 21.17 10.35
N LEU A 373 -2.75 20.15 9.54
CA LEU A 373 -3.49 20.31 8.29
C LEU A 373 -4.88 20.91 8.54
N ALA A 374 -5.64 20.39 9.50
CA ALA A 374 -6.96 20.93 9.83
C ALA A 374 -6.91 22.38 10.31
N GLN A 375 -5.89 22.72 11.11
CA GLN A 375 -5.63 24.10 11.54
C GLN A 375 -5.37 25.02 10.33
N LEU A 376 -4.48 24.62 9.41
CA LEU A 376 -4.16 25.39 8.20
C LEU A 376 -5.40 25.57 7.32
N LEU A 377 -6.18 24.51 7.10
CA LEU A 377 -7.42 24.57 6.34
C LEU A 377 -8.41 25.56 6.96
N ALA A 378 -8.63 25.49 8.27
CA ALA A 378 -9.64 26.29 8.95
C ALA A 378 -9.21 27.76 9.13
N LYS A 379 -7.95 28.00 9.51
CA LYS A 379 -7.48 29.32 9.99
C LYS A 379 -6.30 29.89 9.20
N GLY A 380 -5.78 29.17 8.21
CA GLY A 380 -4.59 29.56 7.48
C GLY A 380 -3.34 29.44 8.35
N SER A 381 -2.28 30.17 7.96
CA SER A 381 -0.97 30.15 8.62
C SER A 381 -0.80 31.21 9.72
N ALA A 382 -1.86 31.95 10.07
CA ALA A 382 -1.79 32.97 11.10
C ALA A 382 -1.42 32.37 12.46
N GLY A 383 -0.39 32.95 13.10
CA GLY A 383 0.13 32.49 14.38
C GLY A 383 1.16 31.35 14.31
N SER A 384 1.56 30.91 13.12
CA SER A 384 2.67 29.95 12.99
C SER A 384 3.99 30.55 13.51
N PRO A 385 4.96 29.73 13.96
CA PRO A 385 6.27 30.20 14.42
C PRO A 385 7.08 30.97 13.36
N THR A 386 6.86 30.72 12.07
CA THR A 386 7.49 31.43 10.96
C THR A 386 6.71 32.68 10.53
N GLY A 387 5.52 32.90 11.12
CA GLY A 387 4.59 33.96 10.81
C GLY A 387 3.68 33.65 9.62
N THR A 388 2.69 34.53 9.40
CA THR A 388 1.66 34.34 8.36
C THR A 388 2.25 34.38 6.95
N GLU A 389 1.90 33.37 6.14
CA GLU A 389 2.15 33.30 4.69
C GLU A 389 1.17 34.19 3.92
N ASP A 390 1.52 34.53 2.68
CA ASP A 390 0.60 35.22 1.78
C ASP A 390 -0.62 34.31 1.45
N PRO A 391 -1.85 34.70 1.82
CA PRO A 391 -3.04 33.87 1.60
C PRO A 391 -3.38 33.69 0.11
N THR A 392 -2.86 34.55 -0.78
CA THR A 392 -3.05 34.43 -2.23
C THR A 392 -2.06 33.46 -2.89
N SER A 393 -0.96 33.14 -2.18
CA SER A 393 0.13 32.33 -2.72
C SER A 393 -0.19 30.83 -2.81
N ASN A 394 -0.98 30.31 -1.88
CA ASN A 394 -1.52 28.96 -1.90
C ASN A 394 -2.85 28.95 -1.15
N SER A 395 -3.87 28.37 -1.78
CA SER A 395 -5.19 28.16 -1.19
C SER A 395 -5.15 27.63 0.26
N LEU A 396 -4.23 26.72 0.62
CA LEU A 396 -4.12 26.20 1.98
C LEU A 396 -3.92 27.32 3.03
N PHE A 397 -3.07 28.31 2.74
CA PHE A 397 -2.72 29.36 3.69
C PHE A 397 -3.81 30.43 3.88
N ALA A 398 -4.80 30.49 2.97
CA ALA A 398 -5.93 31.40 3.10
C ALA A 398 -6.88 31.05 4.26
N GLY A 399 -6.87 29.79 4.75
CA GLY A 399 -7.84 29.34 5.74
C GLY A 399 -9.28 29.27 5.21
N GLY A 400 -10.27 29.26 6.11
CA GLY A 400 -11.70 29.31 5.78
C GLY A 400 -12.30 28.02 5.21
N LYS A 401 -11.60 26.89 5.31
CA LYS A 401 -12.02 25.60 4.72
C LYS A 401 -12.49 24.63 5.80
N ASP A 402 -13.78 24.32 5.78
CA ASP A 402 -14.39 23.28 6.60
C ASP A 402 -14.42 21.95 5.84
N TRP A 403 -13.24 21.37 5.58
CA TRP A 403 -13.06 20.21 4.69
C TRP A 403 -12.79 18.90 5.43
N ILE A 404 -12.68 18.94 6.76
CA ILE A 404 -12.41 17.78 7.62
C ILE A 404 -13.63 17.54 8.52
N HIS A 405 -14.13 16.31 8.54
CA HIS A 405 -15.27 15.94 9.37
C HIS A 405 -14.82 15.38 10.74
N SER A 406 -13.78 14.56 10.74
CA SER A 406 -13.20 14.01 11.97
C SER A 406 -11.70 13.80 11.88
N ILE A 407 -11.06 13.76 13.04
CA ILE A 407 -9.66 13.39 13.23
C ILE A 407 -9.59 12.26 14.25
N THR A 408 -8.90 11.19 13.91
CA THR A 408 -8.56 10.10 14.82
C THR A 408 -7.06 10.01 14.94
N THR A 409 -6.56 10.01 16.18
CA THR A 409 -5.15 9.81 16.48
C THR A 409 -4.94 8.48 17.18
N ILE A 410 -3.95 7.72 16.75
CA ILE A 410 -3.60 6.41 17.33
C ILE A 410 -2.14 6.47 17.74
N SER A 411 -1.83 6.22 19.01
CA SER A 411 -0.45 6.24 19.53
C SER A 411 0.29 7.56 19.28
N THR A 412 -0.43 8.66 19.14
CA THR A 412 0.14 9.95 18.71
C THR A 412 0.78 10.68 19.88
N PRO A 413 2.00 11.22 19.75
CA PRO A 413 2.60 12.08 20.77
C PRO A 413 1.97 13.48 20.73
N ASN A 414 0.69 13.62 21.12
CA ASN A 414 -0.04 14.89 21.04
C ASN A 414 0.60 15.99 21.91
N GLN A 415 1.37 15.60 22.93
CA GLN A 415 2.17 16.48 23.80
C GLN A 415 3.68 16.17 23.69
N GLY A 416 4.10 15.52 22.61
CA GLY A 416 5.48 15.10 22.37
C GLY A 416 5.87 13.79 23.07
N THR A 417 7.07 13.30 22.78
CA THR A 417 7.66 12.10 23.39
C THR A 417 9.02 12.43 23.99
N THR A 418 9.26 11.89 25.19
CA THR A 418 10.57 11.98 25.86
C THR A 418 11.66 11.25 25.08
N LEU A 419 11.30 10.36 24.16
CA LEU A 419 12.24 9.72 23.24
C LEU A 419 12.93 10.74 22.31
N ALA A 420 12.18 11.73 21.81
CA ALA A 420 12.75 12.78 20.96
C ALA A 420 13.58 13.77 21.78
N ASN A 421 13.18 14.06 23.02
CA ASN A 421 14.02 14.84 23.94
C ASN A 421 15.36 14.15 24.23
N GLY A 422 15.34 12.83 24.40
CA GLY A 422 16.50 12.00 24.74
C GLY A 422 17.30 11.52 23.53
N PHE A 423 17.07 12.05 22.32
CA PHE A 423 17.68 11.52 21.11
C PHE A 423 19.23 11.54 21.15
N SER A 424 19.85 12.47 21.87
CA SER A 424 21.31 12.46 22.08
C SER A 424 21.82 11.26 22.88
N GLU A 425 20.98 10.66 23.74
CA GLU A 425 21.34 9.52 24.58
C GLU A 425 21.02 8.17 23.93
N ILE A 426 19.96 8.11 23.12
CA ILE A 426 19.41 6.85 22.56
C ILE A 426 19.33 6.86 21.02
N GLY A 427 19.94 7.84 20.37
CA GLY A 427 19.75 8.13 18.94
C GLY A 427 20.11 6.98 18.01
N ASP A 428 21.13 6.18 18.33
CA ASP A 428 21.51 5.04 17.48
C ASP A 428 20.43 3.94 17.49
N ALA A 429 19.85 3.64 18.66
CA ALA A 429 18.72 2.71 18.73
C ALA A 429 17.48 3.22 17.98
N VAL A 430 17.26 4.55 17.98
CA VAL A 430 16.18 5.18 17.20
C VAL A 430 16.45 5.11 15.69
N LYS A 431 17.69 5.35 15.25
CA LYS A 431 18.09 5.25 13.83
C LYS A 431 17.96 3.81 13.33
N ASP A 432 18.29 2.84 14.18
CA ASP A 432 18.24 1.41 13.84
C ASP A 432 16.82 0.83 13.89
N LEU A 433 15.83 1.55 14.43
CA LEU A 433 14.45 1.07 14.57
C LEU A 433 13.89 0.51 13.26
N LEU A 434 14.01 1.25 12.16
CA LEU A 434 13.46 0.84 10.87
C LEU A 434 14.12 -0.46 10.36
N ALA A 435 15.45 -0.54 10.44
CA ALA A 435 16.20 -1.73 10.05
C ALA A 435 15.88 -2.92 10.97
N GLY A 436 15.71 -2.66 12.27
CA GLY A 436 15.32 -3.66 13.27
C GLY A 436 13.94 -4.25 13.00
N VAL A 437 12.95 -3.42 12.67
CA VAL A 437 11.59 -3.89 12.32
C VAL A 437 11.64 -4.81 11.10
N PHE A 438 12.35 -4.40 10.05
CA PHE A 438 12.49 -5.23 8.85
C PHE A 438 13.29 -6.51 9.08
N SER A 439 14.28 -6.48 9.97
CA SER A 439 15.02 -7.66 10.40
C SER A 439 14.12 -8.66 11.12
N VAL A 440 13.29 -8.22 12.07
CA VAL A 440 12.33 -9.10 12.78
C VAL A 440 11.33 -9.74 11.83
N LEU A 441 10.92 -9.03 10.78
CA LEU A 441 9.95 -9.52 9.81
C LEU A 441 10.60 -10.25 8.62
N ASN A 442 11.93 -10.20 8.50
CA ASN A 442 12.71 -10.64 7.35
C ASN A 442 12.19 -10.08 6.01
N VAL A 443 11.92 -8.77 5.99
CA VAL A 443 11.43 -8.07 4.80
C VAL A 443 12.61 -7.78 3.87
N GLY A 444 12.75 -8.57 2.80
CA GLY A 444 13.52 -8.18 1.60
C GLY A 444 15.01 -8.52 1.57
N GLY A 445 15.38 -9.80 1.69
CA GLY A 445 16.72 -10.26 1.32
C GLY A 445 17.85 -9.48 2.00
N SER A 446 18.94 -9.21 1.28
CA SER A 446 19.98 -8.31 1.80
C SER A 446 19.45 -6.87 1.89
N THR A 447 19.75 -6.15 2.97
CA THR A 447 19.23 -4.81 3.29
C THR A 447 19.51 -3.71 2.25
N THR A 448 20.25 -4.04 1.19
CA THR A 448 20.53 -3.22 0.00
C THR A 448 19.38 -3.19 -1.01
N GLU A 449 18.51 -4.21 -1.05
CA GLU A 449 17.41 -4.32 -2.01
C GLU A 449 16.13 -3.58 -1.57
N MET A 450 16.10 -3.06 -0.33
CA MET A 450 14.93 -2.36 0.19
C MET A 450 14.72 -0.99 -0.48
N ILE A 451 13.52 -0.76 -0.99
CA ILE A 451 13.08 0.52 -1.56
C ILE A 451 12.48 1.36 -0.43
N TYR A 452 13.22 2.37 0.03
CA TYR A 452 12.77 3.34 1.01
C TYR A 452 13.23 4.75 0.60
N ASP A 453 12.33 5.71 0.73
CA ASP A 453 12.55 7.11 0.36
C ASP A 453 12.13 8.03 1.50
N ALA A 454 13.10 8.78 2.02
CA ALA A 454 12.92 9.73 3.10
C ALA A 454 12.15 11.00 2.70
N LYS A 455 11.98 11.26 1.39
CA LYS A 455 11.23 12.42 0.85
C LYS A 455 11.67 13.77 1.42
N LEU A 456 12.99 13.97 1.48
CA LEU A 456 13.62 15.19 1.98
C LEU A 456 14.16 16.05 0.82
N ASP A 457 13.47 16.03 -0.32
CA ASP A 457 13.89 16.73 -1.55
C ASP A 457 14.01 18.24 -1.32
N GLN A 458 13.16 18.80 -0.46
CA GLN A 458 13.19 20.23 -0.13
C GLN A 458 14.52 20.66 0.51
N TRP A 459 15.19 19.73 1.18
CA TRP A 459 16.50 19.87 1.81
C TRP A 459 17.66 19.47 0.89
N GLY A 460 17.38 19.10 -0.36
CA GLY A 460 18.40 18.59 -1.29
C GLY A 460 18.93 17.21 -0.93
N LEU A 461 18.26 16.47 -0.03
CA LEU A 461 18.68 15.13 0.36
C LEU A 461 18.11 14.09 -0.60
N SER A 462 19.01 13.49 -1.38
CA SER A 462 18.65 12.49 -2.37
C SER A 462 18.13 11.19 -1.75
N ALA A 463 17.25 10.51 -2.50
CA ALA A 463 16.77 9.18 -2.19
C ALA A 463 17.92 8.16 -2.03
N LYS A 464 17.60 6.97 -1.52
CA LYS A 464 18.54 5.85 -1.37
C LYS A 464 19.20 5.53 -2.71
N GLN A 465 20.52 5.38 -2.72
CA GLN A 465 21.29 5.08 -3.92
C GLN A 465 21.29 3.59 -4.24
N SER A 466 21.59 3.23 -5.49
CA SER A 466 21.78 1.83 -5.88
C SER A 466 22.99 1.24 -5.12
N GLY A 467 22.84 0.06 -4.53
CA GLY A 467 23.87 -0.60 -3.72
C GLY A 467 24.04 -0.06 -2.29
N GLU A 468 23.49 1.10 -1.94
CA GLU A 468 23.49 1.63 -0.57
C GLU A 468 22.59 0.75 0.31
N SER A 469 23.06 0.31 1.49
CA SER A 469 22.19 -0.40 2.43
C SER A 469 21.16 0.54 3.04
N LEU A 470 20.01 0.04 3.49
CA LEU A 470 19.04 0.88 4.22
C LEU A 470 19.67 1.54 5.45
N GLY A 471 20.53 0.83 6.19
CA GLY A 471 21.22 1.38 7.35
C GLY A 471 22.16 2.52 6.97
N ASP A 472 22.93 2.38 5.89
CA ASP A 472 23.83 3.45 5.42
C ASP A 472 23.05 4.65 4.89
N TYR A 473 21.92 4.42 4.22
CA TYR A 473 21.02 5.47 3.79
C TYR A 473 20.50 6.29 4.97
N ILE A 474 19.97 5.61 5.99
CA ILE A 474 19.48 6.28 7.21
C ILE A 474 20.62 7.03 7.89
N LYS A 475 21.81 6.44 8.04
CA LYS A 475 22.99 7.13 8.58
C LYS A 475 23.36 8.37 7.78
N ARG A 476 23.29 8.32 6.44
CA ARG A 476 23.53 9.47 5.56
C ARG A 476 22.50 10.57 5.77
N ILE A 477 21.21 10.22 5.91
CA ILE A 477 20.15 11.19 6.21
C ILE A 477 20.41 11.88 7.56
N PHE A 478 20.69 11.11 8.62
CA PHE A 478 20.94 11.65 9.96
C PHE A 478 22.27 12.42 10.10
N LYS A 479 23.17 12.38 9.10
CA LYS A 479 24.35 13.27 9.03
C LYS A 479 24.02 14.67 8.53
N SER A 480 22.81 14.89 8.01
CA SER A 480 22.40 16.21 7.53
C SER A 480 22.33 17.23 8.68
N PRO A 481 22.72 18.50 8.46
CA PRO A 481 22.61 19.56 9.45
C PRO A 481 21.20 19.78 10.01
N ILE A 482 20.15 19.34 9.31
CA ILE A 482 18.76 19.44 9.78
C ILE A 482 18.49 18.59 11.03
N PHE A 483 19.37 17.64 11.37
CA PHE A 483 19.28 16.84 12.59
C PHE A 483 20.21 17.35 13.71
N ASN A 484 20.92 18.47 13.49
CA ASN A 484 21.74 19.08 14.54
C ASN A 484 20.85 19.65 15.66
N PRO A 485 21.32 19.63 16.92
CA PRO A 485 20.61 20.27 18.02
C PRO A 485 20.25 21.73 17.70
N GLY A 486 19.01 22.11 17.99
CA GLY A 486 18.49 23.47 17.77
C GLY A 486 17.81 23.70 16.42
N PHE A 487 17.93 22.77 15.46
CA PHE A 487 17.15 22.82 14.24
C PHE A 487 15.68 22.43 14.51
N LYS A 488 14.73 23.28 14.08
CA LYS A 488 13.31 23.14 14.45
C LYS A 488 12.42 22.57 13.36
N ASP A 489 12.83 22.64 12.10
CA ASP A 489 11.99 22.23 10.97
C ASP A 489 12.21 20.77 10.56
N VAL A 490 12.09 19.88 11.54
CA VAL A 490 12.38 18.46 11.41
C VAL A 490 11.52 17.66 12.39
N CYS A 491 11.31 16.37 12.12
CA CYS A 491 10.49 15.52 12.97
C CYS A 491 10.95 15.48 14.43
N LEU A 492 12.25 15.54 14.70
CA LEU A 492 12.78 15.50 16.08
C LEU A 492 12.29 16.67 16.93
N TRP A 493 12.17 17.87 16.35
CA TRP A 493 11.60 19.01 17.07
C TRP A 493 10.10 18.83 17.27
N SER A 494 9.34 18.58 16.20
CA SER A 494 7.88 18.37 16.26
C SER A 494 7.47 17.25 17.23
N LEU A 495 8.28 16.19 17.34
CA LEU A 495 8.05 15.06 18.25
C LEU A 495 8.51 15.34 19.68
N SER A 496 9.38 16.31 19.92
CA SER A 496 9.80 16.68 21.27
C SER A 496 8.65 17.32 22.06
N THR A 497 8.68 17.23 23.38
CA THR A 497 7.71 17.91 24.25
C THR A 497 7.73 19.43 24.08
N GLN A 498 8.90 20.01 23.76
CA GLN A 498 9.07 21.45 23.52
C GLN A 498 8.43 21.87 22.18
N GLY A 499 8.72 21.15 21.09
CA GLY A 499 8.12 21.43 19.79
C GLY A 499 6.62 21.17 19.76
N ALA A 500 6.14 20.09 20.39
CA ALA A 500 4.70 19.85 20.53
C ALA A 500 4.00 20.95 21.33
N THR A 501 4.66 21.52 22.34
CA THR A 501 4.17 22.68 23.09
C THR A 501 4.12 23.93 22.23
N GLU A 502 5.19 24.21 21.47
CA GLU A 502 5.27 25.33 20.52
C GLU A 502 4.17 25.23 19.46
N GLU A 503 3.99 24.07 18.82
CA GLU A 503 2.93 23.83 17.84
C GLU A 503 1.52 24.00 18.45
N SER A 504 1.31 23.56 19.69
CA SER A 504 0.02 23.68 20.39
C SER A 504 -0.32 25.11 20.81
N THR A 505 0.59 26.08 20.64
CA THR A 505 0.26 27.49 20.84
C THR A 505 -0.75 27.98 19.80
N TRP A 506 -0.68 27.45 18.56
CA TRP A 506 -1.50 27.88 17.42
C TRP A 506 -2.33 26.75 16.80
N VAL A 507 -1.89 25.49 16.85
CA VAL A 507 -2.67 24.31 16.41
C VAL A 507 -3.66 23.90 17.48
N GLN A 508 -4.92 24.28 17.31
CA GLN A 508 -5.98 24.11 18.31
C GLN A 508 -6.92 22.95 17.99
N THR A 509 -7.59 22.41 19.00
CA THR A 509 -8.81 21.61 18.81
C THR A 509 -9.91 22.50 18.23
N LEU A 510 -10.40 22.19 17.02
CA LEU A 510 -11.40 22.98 16.30
C LEU A 510 -12.82 22.56 16.69
N SER A 511 -13.72 23.52 16.89
CA SER A 511 -15.08 23.25 17.42
C SER A 511 -16.00 22.47 16.48
N ASN A 512 -15.69 22.47 15.18
CA ASN A 512 -16.48 21.86 14.11
C ASN A 512 -15.96 20.48 13.64
N ILE A 513 -15.02 19.87 14.37
CA ILE A 513 -14.42 18.57 14.03
C ILE A 513 -14.62 17.58 15.18
N TYR A 514 -14.95 16.33 14.88
CA TYR A 514 -14.91 15.24 15.87
C TYR A 514 -13.48 14.74 16.08
N TYR A 515 -13.02 14.65 17.33
CA TYR A 515 -11.69 14.12 17.64
C TYR A 515 -11.79 12.80 18.40
N TYR A 516 -11.00 11.80 18.02
CA TYR A 516 -10.87 10.52 18.72
C TYR A 516 -9.41 10.22 19.02
N SER A 517 -9.13 9.66 20.19
CA SER A 517 -7.77 9.26 20.58
C SER A 517 -7.74 7.82 21.08
N TYR A 518 -6.95 6.99 20.40
CA TYR A 518 -6.60 5.64 20.83
C TYR A 518 -5.22 5.68 21.48
N ALA A 519 -5.18 5.28 22.75
CA ALA A 519 -3.95 5.24 23.53
C ALA A 519 -3.47 3.79 23.72
N THR A 520 -2.19 3.55 23.46
CA THR A 520 -1.50 2.26 23.54
C THR A 520 -0.51 2.24 24.71
N VAL A 521 -0.41 1.09 25.36
CA VAL A 521 0.63 0.81 26.35
C VAL A 521 1.06 -0.65 26.25
N ASP A 522 2.37 -0.87 26.31
CA ASP A 522 2.94 -2.21 26.36
C ASP A 522 4.10 -2.32 27.36
N THR A 523 4.07 -1.47 28.37
CA THR A 523 4.91 -1.57 29.55
C THR A 523 4.10 -1.91 30.79
N HIS A 524 4.76 -2.48 31.79
CA HIS A 524 4.20 -2.71 33.12
C HIS A 524 5.05 -2.06 34.21
N ALA A 525 4.41 -1.79 35.35
CA ALA A 525 5.06 -1.17 36.49
C ALA A 525 6.18 -2.05 37.07
N GLY A 526 7.23 -1.42 37.57
CA GLY A 526 8.30 -2.05 38.32
C GLY A 526 9.09 -1.04 39.15
N VAL A 527 10.15 -1.52 39.79
CA VAL A 527 11.10 -0.69 40.52
C VAL A 527 12.53 -0.91 40.01
N ASP A 528 13.35 0.13 40.09
CA ASP A 528 14.79 0.02 39.88
C ASP A 528 15.54 -0.39 41.17
N LEU A 529 16.86 -0.52 41.09
CA LEU A 529 17.70 -0.93 42.24
C LEU A 529 17.65 0.05 43.42
N LEU A 530 17.21 1.30 43.20
CA LEU A 530 17.04 2.32 44.23
C LEU A 530 15.58 2.43 44.70
N LEU A 531 14.75 1.41 44.43
CA LEU A 531 13.31 1.35 44.75
C LEU A 531 12.49 2.47 44.11
N ARG A 532 12.99 3.10 43.03
CA ARG A 532 12.26 4.16 42.33
C ARG A 532 11.32 3.56 41.29
N THR A 533 10.16 4.19 41.11
CA THR A 533 9.19 3.81 40.08
C THR A 533 9.79 3.87 38.68
N ILE A 534 9.58 2.78 37.93
CA ILE A 534 9.90 2.64 36.52
C ILE A 534 8.82 1.82 35.81
N GLN A 535 8.89 1.77 34.49
CA GLN A 535 8.08 0.94 33.62
C GLN A 535 9.00 0.06 32.78
N ARG A 536 8.60 -1.20 32.56
CA ARG A 536 9.39 -2.19 31.81
C ARG A 536 8.57 -2.74 30.65
N PRO A 537 9.17 -2.99 29.48
CA PRO A 537 8.48 -3.63 28.34
C PRO A 537 7.88 -4.99 28.70
N ASN A 538 6.68 -5.28 28.20
CA ASN A 538 6.19 -6.66 28.14
C ASN A 538 6.93 -7.39 27.02
N LEU A 539 7.89 -8.24 27.38
CA LEU A 539 8.84 -8.83 26.42
C LEU A 539 8.23 -9.78 25.38
N LEU A 540 7.01 -10.28 25.62
CA LEU A 540 6.31 -11.22 24.74
C LEU A 540 5.40 -10.54 23.72
N THR A 541 4.95 -9.32 24.01
CA THR A 541 4.01 -8.56 23.17
C THR A 541 4.71 -7.38 22.49
N MET A 542 5.72 -6.77 23.13
CA MET A 542 6.45 -5.65 22.56
C MET A 542 7.51 -6.14 21.57
N LEU A 543 7.41 -5.65 20.33
CA LEU A 543 8.35 -5.92 19.25
C LEU A 543 9.81 -5.63 19.66
N LEU A 544 10.73 -6.52 19.29
CA LEU A 544 12.11 -6.49 19.80
C LEU A 544 12.83 -5.13 19.65
N PRO A 545 12.85 -4.46 18.47
CA PRO A 545 13.39 -3.11 18.32
C PRO A 545 12.80 -2.04 19.25
N LEU A 546 11.57 -2.21 19.73
CA LEU A 546 10.89 -1.25 20.60
C LEU A 546 11.24 -1.43 22.07
N GLN A 547 11.67 -2.62 22.50
CA GLN A 547 12.00 -2.90 23.90
C GLN A 547 13.09 -1.98 24.49
N PRO A 548 14.24 -1.70 23.83
CA PRO A 548 15.22 -0.76 24.37
C PRO A 548 14.67 0.67 24.47
N LEU A 549 13.84 1.09 23.50
CA LEU A 549 13.21 2.41 23.50
C LEU A 549 12.17 2.53 24.62
N GLY A 550 11.34 1.50 24.80
CA GLY A 550 10.37 1.43 25.89
C GLY A 550 11.01 1.36 27.27
N THR A 551 12.18 0.74 27.39
CA THR A 551 13.01 0.76 28.61
C THR A 551 13.58 2.15 28.87
N PHE A 552 14.04 2.87 27.83
CA PHE A 552 14.54 4.24 27.97
C PHE A 552 13.44 5.19 28.48
N ILE A 553 12.27 5.18 27.83
CA ILE A 553 11.12 6.00 28.21
C ILE A 553 10.61 5.60 29.61
N GLY A 554 10.51 4.29 29.87
CA GLY A 554 10.06 3.73 31.15
C GLY A 554 11.04 3.89 32.30
N GLY A 555 12.30 4.19 32.00
CA GLY A 555 13.37 4.42 32.95
C GLY A 555 13.29 5.77 33.64
N ARG A 556 14.43 6.25 34.12
CA ARG A 556 14.51 7.49 34.91
C ARG A 556 14.78 8.75 34.09
N TYR A 557 14.90 8.65 32.77
CA TYR A 557 15.16 9.80 31.90
C TYR A 557 14.11 10.91 32.12
N ALA A 558 12.82 10.60 31.99
CA ALA A 558 11.77 11.63 32.10
C ALA A 558 11.73 12.25 33.52
N PRO A 559 11.68 11.48 34.63
CA PRO A 559 11.73 12.06 35.97
C PRO A 559 13.00 12.86 36.30
N ASN A 560 14.16 12.44 35.80
CA ASN A 560 15.41 13.17 36.03
C ASN A 560 15.47 14.48 35.24
N ASN A 561 14.61 14.64 34.22
CA ASN A 561 14.50 15.84 33.40
C ASN A 561 13.20 16.64 33.70
N GLY A 562 12.66 16.50 34.91
CA GLY A 562 11.55 17.33 35.39
C GLY A 562 10.14 16.90 34.99
N PHE A 563 9.98 15.73 34.36
CA PHE A 563 8.66 15.17 34.06
C PHE A 563 8.11 14.33 35.22
N ALA A 564 6.79 14.22 35.33
CA ALA A 564 6.17 13.31 36.30
C ALA A 564 6.41 11.83 35.93
N THR A 565 6.32 10.94 36.90
CA THR A 565 6.44 9.47 36.68
C THR A 565 5.35 8.91 35.76
N SER A 566 4.24 9.63 35.56
CA SER A 566 3.21 9.29 34.58
C SER A 566 3.71 9.30 33.12
N TRP A 567 4.85 9.93 32.84
CA TRP A 567 5.52 9.90 31.53
C TRP A 567 6.33 8.62 31.27
N GLN A 568 6.38 7.68 32.22
CA GLN A 568 7.16 6.45 32.07
C GLN A 568 6.36 5.34 31.36
N ALA A 569 5.05 5.23 31.56
CA ALA A 569 4.24 4.18 30.90
C ALA A 569 4.17 4.48 29.40
N ASN A 570 4.44 3.49 28.54
CA ASN A 570 4.60 3.73 27.11
C ASN A 570 4.34 2.48 26.26
N ASP A 571 4.31 2.68 24.94
CA ASP A 571 4.12 1.64 23.92
C ASP A 571 5.41 1.27 23.16
N GLY A 572 6.57 1.67 23.70
CA GLY A 572 7.87 1.55 23.06
C GLY A 572 8.35 2.82 22.34
N VAL A 573 7.47 3.78 22.02
CA VAL A 573 7.87 5.01 21.30
C VAL A 573 7.29 6.27 21.95
N VAL A 574 6.05 6.19 22.44
CA VAL A 574 5.29 7.34 22.93
C VAL A 574 4.79 7.09 24.36
N PRO A 575 5.08 8.00 25.31
CA PRO A 575 4.48 7.99 26.65
C PRO A 575 2.94 8.00 26.58
N LEU A 576 2.30 7.12 27.33
CA LEU A 576 0.84 6.96 27.40
C LEU A 576 0.12 8.29 27.69
N THR A 577 0.68 9.09 28.62
CA THR A 577 0.13 10.40 29.01
C THR A 577 0.04 11.39 27.84
N SER A 578 0.91 11.25 26.83
CA SER A 578 0.96 12.14 25.67
C SER A 578 -0.07 11.78 24.60
N GLN A 579 -0.71 10.62 24.69
CA GLN A 579 -1.52 10.08 23.59
C GLN A 579 -2.97 10.58 23.54
N SER A 580 -3.54 10.89 24.71
CA SER A 580 -4.99 11.06 24.84
C SER A 580 -5.54 12.37 24.25
N LYS A 581 -4.76 13.46 24.26
CA LYS A 581 -5.17 14.75 23.70
C LYS A 581 -4.00 15.72 23.57
N ASP A 582 -4.23 16.82 22.86
CA ASP A 582 -3.35 17.98 22.88
C ASP A 582 -3.36 18.75 24.22
N SER A 583 -2.51 19.75 24.35
CA SER A 583 -2.32 20.47 25.62
C SER A 583 -3.51 21.32 26.07
N LYS A 584 -4.39 21.76 25.15
CA LYS A 584 -5.47 22.72 25.43
C LYS A 584 -6.87 22.14 25.29
N GLY A 585 -7.04 21.11 24.48
CA GLY A 585 -8.31 20.48 24.17
C GLY A 585 -8.98 19.87 25.39
N SER A 586 -10.31 19.86 25.38
CA SER A 586 -11.11 19.15 26.38
C SER A 586 -11.14 17.65 26.05
N LEU A 587 -10.93 16.81 27.05
CA LEU A 587 -11.02 15.36 26.96
C LEU A 587 -12.35 14.89 27.54
N VAL A 588 -13.03 13.98 26.86
CA VAL A 588 -14.20 13.27 27.35
C VAL A 588 -14.00 11.77 27.14
N VAL A 589 -14.34 10.96 28.13
CA VAL A 589 -14.32 9.50 27.96
C VAL A 589 -15.40 9.11 26.98
N PHE A 590 -15.05 8.31 25.96
CA PHE A 590 -16.03 7.83 25.00
C PHE A 590 -16.92 6.75 25.63
N GLY A 591 -18.11 7.16 26.06
CA GLY A 591 -19.14 6.29 26.65
C GLY A 591 -20.22 5.84 25.68
N GLY A 592 -19.96 5.92 24.37
CA GLY A 592 -20.92 5.56 23.33
C GLY A 592 -21.55 6.74 22.55
N SER A 593 -21.19 7.98 22.90
CA SER A 593 -21.66 9.19 22.21
C SER A 593 -20.48 10.08 21.84
N SER A 594 -20.39 10.43 20.55
CA SER A 594 -19.34 11.30 20.02
C SER A 594 -19.61 12.78 20.30
N GLN A 595 -18.66 13.47 20.92
CA GLN A 595 -18.74 14.92 21.16
C GLN A 595 -17.88 15.68 20.16
N ILE A 596 -18.50 16.56 19.37
CA ILE A 596 -17.79 17.44 18.43
C ILE A 596 -16.97 18.49 19.19
N GLY A 597 -15.83 18.90 18.63
CA GLY A 597 -14.96 19.92 19.23
C GLY A 597 -14.21 19.48 20.49
N LYS A 598 -14.29 18.19 20.84
CA LYS A 598 -13.62 17.59 22.01
C LYS A 598 -12.92 16.29 21.63
N TRP A 599 -11.90 15.95 22.39
CA TRP A 599 -11.21 14.67 22.30
C TRP A 599 -12.05 13.58 22.96
N ASN A 600 -12.57 12.66 22.16
CA ASN A 600 -13.26 11.46 22.63
C ASN A 600 -12.20 10.39 22.89
N GLN A 601 -11.90 10.17 24.17
CA GLN A 601 -10.91 9.20 24.62
C GLN A 601 -11.48 7.80 24.46
N MET A 602 -10.88 7.04 23.54
CA MET A 602 -11.26 5.66 23.31
C MET A 602 -10.70 4.77 24.42
N PRO A 603 -11.30 3.59 24.67
CA PRO A 603 -10.76 2.63 25.61
C PRO A 603 -9.27 2.33 25.32
N GLN A 604 -8.44 2.37 26.36
CA GLN A 604 -7.00 2.12 26.25
C GLN A 604 -6.71 0.71 25.73
N LEU A 605 -5.76 0.64 24.79
CA LEU A 605 -5.25 -0.59 24.18
C LEU A 605 -4.06 -1.10 25.01
N ASP A 606 -4.35 -2.00 25.95
CA ASP A 606 -3.35 -2.65 26.79
C ASP A 606 -2.62 -3.77 26.03
N ARG A 607 -1.33 -3.95 26.34
CA ARG A 607 -0.46 -4.96 25.72
C ARG A 607 -0.36 -4.81 24.20
N MET A 608 -0.34 -3.56 23.75
CA MET A 608 -0.23 -3.19 22.35
C MET A 608 0.92 -2.20 22.20
N ASP A 609 1.99 -2.63 21.56
CA ASP A 609 3.10 -1.74 21.24
C ASP A 609 2.75 -0.77 20.10
N HIS A 610 3.65 0.17 19.83
CA HIS A 610 3.48 1.23 18.85
C HIS A 610 3.20 0.74 17.43
N LEU A 611 3.66 -0.46 17.05
CA LEU A 611 3.49 -1.01 15.70
C LEU A 611 2.40 -2.09 15.63
N ALA A 612 2.00 -2.65 16.77
CA ALA A 612 0.90 -3.61 16.87
C ALA A 612 -0.40 -3.01 16.31
N VAL A 613 -0.69 -1.74 16.63
CA VAL A 613 -1.92 -1.07 16.21
C VAL A 613 -2.01 -0.76 14.72
N VAL A 614 -0.90 -0.80 13.99
CA VAL A 614 -0.88 -0.71 12.53
C VAL A 614 -0.75 -2.07 11.86
N GLY A 615 -0.87 -3.16 12.63
CA GLY A 615 -0.94 -4.53 12.11
C GLY A 615 0.38 -5.30 12.14
N ILE A 616 1.42 -4.81 12.82
CA ILE A 616 2.60 -5.62 13.16
C ILE A 616 2.33 -6.36 14.48
N THR A 617 1.33 -7.23 14.43
CA THR A 617 0.86 -8.02 15.58
C THR A 617 0.27 -9.33 15.08
N LEU A 618 0.26 -10.37 15.92
CA LEU A 618 -0.44 -11.62 15.64
C LEU A 618 -1.95 -11.54 15.92
N HIS A 619 -2.40 -10.50 16.64
CA HIS A 619 -3.81 -10.31 17.00
C HIS A 619 -4.63 -9.80 15.80
N THR A 620 -5.32 -10.73 15.13
CA THR A 620 -6.20 -10.44 13.99
C THR A 620 -7.34 -9.46 14.31
N GLN A 621 -7.74 -9.38 15.59
CA GLN A 621 -8.79 -8.49 16.12
C GLN A 621 -8.49 -7.01 15.88
N ILE A 622 -7.24 -6.63 15.57
CA ILE A 622 -6.90 -5.26 15.22
C ILE A 622 -7.70 -4.79 14.00
N LYS A 623 -8.00 -5.69 13.05
CA LYS A 623 -8.84 -5.40 11.89
C LYS A 623 -10.26 -5.01 12.32
N ASP A 624 -10.84 -5.75 13.26
CA ASP A 624 -12.19 -5.51 13.74
C ASP A 624 -12.32 -4.14 14.42
N MET A 625 -11.26 -3.69 15.12
CA MET A 625 -11.19 -2.34 15.67
C MET A 625 -11.31 -1.27 14.57
N TYR A 626 -10.58 -1.42 13.45
CA TYR A 626 -10.65 -0.47 12.34
C TYR A 626 -11.99 -0.52 11.59
N VAL A 627 -12.57 -1.71 11.41
CA VAL A 627 -13.90 -1.85 10.79
C VAL A 627 -14.96 -1.18 11.66
N ALA A 628 -14.94 -1.45 12.97
CA ALA A 628 -15.86 -0.81 13.91
C ALA A 628 -15.65 0.71 13.96
N HIS A 629 -14.40 1.18 13.92
CA HIS A 629 -14.14 2.61 13.89
C HIS A 629 -14.61 3.26 12.59
N ALA A 630 -14.45 2.60 11.44
CA ALA A 630 -15.00 3.08 10.17
C ALA A 630 -16.54 3.17 10.21
N GLN A 631 -17.22 2.21 10.84
CA GLN A 631 -18.67 2.28 11.12
C GLN A 631 -19.02 3.49 11.97
N LEU A 632 -18.26 3.75 13.05
CA LEU A 632 -18.46 4.92 13.90
C LEU A 632 -18.31 6.22 13.10
N LEU A 633 -17.26 6.34 12.30
CA LEU A 633 -17.02 7.51 11.46
C LEU A 633 -18.15 7.73 10.44
N ALA A 634 -18.62 6.67 9.78
CA ALA A 634 -19.71 6.73 8.83
C ALA A 634 -21.07 7.07 9.48
N SER A 635 -21.22 6.83 10.78
CA SER A 635 -22.43 7.16 11.54
C SER A 635 -22.48 8.60 12.06
N LEU A 636 -21.40 9.37 11.89
CA LEU A 636 -21.33 10.73 12.45
C LEU A 636 -22.35 11.66 11.79
N PRO A 637 -23.06 12.50 12.56
CA PRO A 637 -23.96 13.49 12.01
C PRO A 637 -23.19 14.54 11.19
N GLU A 638 -23.65 14.82 9.97
CA GLU A 638 -23.06 15.87 9.12
C GLU A 638 -23.28 17.31 9.63
N ALA A 639 -24.18 17.50 10.61
CA ALA A 639 -24.60 18.73 11.30
C ALA A 639 -24.63 20.05 10.48
N ALA A 640 -25.83 20.57 10.24
CA ALA A 640 -26.07 22.01 10.10
C ALA A 640 -26.16 22.64 11.49
N ALA A 641 -25.20 23.49 11.87
CA ALA A 641 -25.29 24.27 13.11
C ALA A 641 -24.65 25.66 12.99
N THR A 642 -25.09 26.40 11.97
CA THR A 642 -25.11 27.87 12.01
C THR A 642 -26.48 28.36 11.54
N SER A 643 -27.51 28.16 12.37
CA SER A 643 -28.65 29.08 12.33
C SER A 643 -29.12 29.36 13.74
N SER A 644 -29.26 30.62 14.04
CA SER A 644 -29.85 31.21 15.25
C SER A 644 -31.37 30.97 15.35
N SER A 645 -31.87 29.83 14.85
CA SER A 645 -33.27 29.44 14.98
C SER A 645 -33.36 28.10 15.71
N ARG A 646 -33.91 28.15 16.94
CA ARG A 646 -34.42 26.97 17.63
C ARG A 646 -35.55 26.38 16.78
N SER A 647 -35.22 25.41 15.94
CA SER A 647 -36.19 24.41 15.50
C SER A 647 -35.63 23.06 15.90
N LEU A 648 -36.34 22.40 16.82
CA LEU A 648 -36.11 21.01 17.21
C LEU A 648 -36.39 20.12 15.99
N VAL A 649 -35.39 19.93 15.13
CA VAL A 649 -35.43 18.83 14.16
C VAL A 649 -35.08 17.59 14.96
N ALA A 650 -36.10 16.79 15.28
CA ALA A 650 -35.93 15.50 15.92
C ALA A 650 -34.91 14.68 15.10
N ALA A 651 -33.80 14.30 15.73
CA ALA A 651 -32.91 13.31 15.16
C ALA A 651 -33.73 12.03 14.94
N ASP A 652 -33.76 11.54 13.70
CA ASP A 652 -34.57 10.41 13.30
C ASP A 652 -34.22 9.20 14.19
N ALA A 653 -35.21 8.48 14.73
CA ALA A 653 -34.98 7.38 15.68
C ALA A 653 -34.03 6.30 15.11
N ASN A 654 -34.07 6.12 13.78
CA ASN A 654 -33.20 5.21 13.05
C ASN A 654 -31.72 5.67 13.02
N THR A 655 -31.47 6.98 12.89
CA THR A 655 -30.10 7.54 12.94
C THR A 655 -29.49 7.41 14.33
N THR A 656 -30.29 7.60 15.38
CA THR A 656 -29.86 7.45 16.78
C THR A 656 -29.58 5.97 17.12
N ALA A 657 -30.36 5.04 16.58
CA ALA A 657 -30.12 3.61 16.76
C ALA A 657 -28.84 3.14 16.06
N LEU A 658 -28.59 3.61 14.83
CA LEU A 658 -27.36 3.31 14.07
C LEU A 658 -26.10 3.87 14.75
N SER A 659 -26.15 5.11 15.26
CA SER A 659 -25.02 5.70 16.00
C SER A 659 -24.71 4.93 17.29
N ASN A 660 -25.75 4.49 18.02
CA ASN A 660 -25.57 3.68 19.22
C ASN A 660 -24.98 2.30 18.91
N ALA A 661 -25.42 1.66 17.83
CA ALA A 661 -24.88 0.37 17.39
C ALA A 661 -23.39 0.48 16.97
N ALA A 662 -23.03 1.51 16.20
CA ALA A 662 -21.66 1.75 15.79
C ALA A 662 -20.73 2.03 16.99
N ALA A 663 -21.22 2.80 17.97
CA ALA A 663 -20.47 3.10 19.17
C ALA A 663 -20.24 1.86 20.05
N LEU A 664 -21.24 1.00 20.20
CA LEU A 664 -21.10 -0.30 20.87
C LEU A 664 -20.13 -1.23 20.14
N SER A 665 -20.19 -1.27 18.80
CA SER A 665 -19.29 -2.06 17.96
C SER A 665 -17.82 -1.74 18.24
N VAL A 666 -17.47 -0.45 18.37
CA VAL A 666 -16.09 -0.04 18.68
C VAL A 666 -15.66 -0.49 20.08
N ILE A 667 -16.51 -0.31 21.09
CA ILE A 667 -16.20 -0.73 22.47
C ILE A 667 -15.99 -2.25 22.53
N SER A 668 -16.86 -3.02 21.86
CA SER A 668 -16.76 -4.48 21.79
C SER A 668 -15.52 -4.94 21.04
N ALA A 669 -15.19 -4.33 19.90
CA ALA A 669 -14.00 -4.69 19.13
C ALA A 669 -12.71 -4.43 19.92
N ILE A 670 -12.64 -3.30 20.63
CA ILE A 670 -11.50 -3.00 21.51
C ILE A 670 -11.42 -4.00 22.67
N ALA A 671 -12.56 -4.33 23.30
CA ALA A 671 -12.59 -5.32 24.38
C ALA A 671 -12.10 -6.70 23.91
N ALA A 672 -12.53 -7.14 22.72
CA ALA A 672 -12.07 -8.39 22.13
C ALA A 672 -10.56 -8.39 21.86
N LEU A 673 -10.02 -7.30 21.31
CA LEU A 673 -8.59 -7.12 21.08
C LEU A 673 -7.79 -7.16 22.40
N LYS A 674 -8.26 -6.46 23.43
CA LYS A 674 -7.63 -6.45 24.76
C LYS A 674 -7.63 -7.83 25.41
N ASN A 675 -8.75 -8.54 25.33
CA ASN A 675 -8.86 -9.90 25.87
C ASN A 675 -7.87 -10.83 25.17
N ALA A 676 -7.80 -10.78 23.83
CA ALA A 676 -6.84 -11.57 23.06
C ALA A 676 -5.38 -11.23 23.42
N ALA A 677 -5.06 -9.96 23.63
CA ALA A 677 -3.71 -9.52 24.03
C ALA A 677 -3.34 -9.97 25.45
N ALA A 678 -4.33 -10.02 26.36
CA ALA A 678 -4.15 -10.45 27.73
C ALA A 678 -3.84 -11.94 27.88
N GLU A 679 -4.17 -12.77 26.87
CA GLU A 679 -3.87 -14.20 26.86
C GLU A 679 -2.36 -14.49 26.73
N VAL A 680 -1.57 -13.56 26.20
CA VAL A 680 -0.13 -13.77 25.98
C VAL A 680 0.67 -13.38 27.22
N THR A 681 0.76 -14.27 28.21
CA THR A 681 1.46 -14.02 29.48
C THR A 681 2.75 -14.82 29.63
N THR A 682 2.82 -15.97 28.97
CA THR A 682 3.95 -16.90 29.01
C THR A 682 4.45 -17.19 27.60
N LYS A 683 5.65 -17.76 27.52
CA LYS A 683 6.20 -18.22 26.23
C LYS A 683 5.28 -19.26 25.56
N ALA A 684 4.67 -20.15 26.34
CA ALA A 684 3.75 -21.17 25.81
C ALA A 684 2.51 -20.54 25.16
N ASP A 685 2.02 -19.42 25.71
CA ASP A 685 0.90 -18.68 25.12
C ASP A 685 1.29 -18.09 23.75
N LEU A 686 2.51 -17.51 23.65
CA LEU A 686 3.04 -17.02 22.38
C LEU A 686 3.27 -18.16 21.38
N GLU A 687 3.77 -19.31 21.82
CA GLU A 687 3.92 -20.52 20.97
C GLU A 687 2.57 -20.97 20.41
N LYS A 688 1.51 -20.95 21.24
CA LYS A 688 0.15 -21.26 20.81
C LYS A 688 -0.36 -20.27 19.75
N LEU A 689 -0.14 -18.97 19.95
CA LEU A 689 -0.51 -17.94 18.98
C LEU A 689 0.29 -18.08 17.66
N CYS A 690 1.52 -18.57 17.76
CA CYS A 690 2.42 -18.82 16.64
C CYS A 690 2.24 -20.18 15.95
N ALA A 691 1.32 -21.03 16.41
CA ALA A 691 1.16 -22.38 15.87
C ALA A 691 0.78 -22.39 14.38
N ASN A 692 0.01 -21.39 13.92
CA ASN A 692 -0.51 -21.30 12.56
C ASN A 692 -0.31 -19.89 11.98
N PRO A 693 0.92 -19.52 11.57
CA PRO A 693 1.19 -18.18 11.04
C PRO A 693 0.47 -17.98 9.72
N ILE A 694 -0.28 -16.87 9.60
CA ILE A 694 -1.11 -16.55 8.43
C ILE A 694 -0.31 -16.25 7.15
N ASN A 695 0.97 -15.93 7.28
CA ASN A 695 1.89 -15.68 6.18
C ASN A 695 3.37 -15.77 6.65
N THR A 696 4.29 -15.58 5.70
CA THR A 696 5.73 -15.61 5.97
C THR A 696 6.18 -14.54 6.96
N TYR A 697 5.63 -13.32 6.92
CA TYR A 697 5.97 -12.27 7.88
C TYR A 697 5.58 -12.66 9.32
N ALA A 698 4.38 -13.22 9.51
CA ALA A 698 3.94 -13.74 10.79
C ALA A 698 4.82 -14.90 11.29
N LYS A 699 5.25 -15.79 10.38
CA LYS A 699 6.20 -16.87 10.71
C LYS A 699 7.54 -16.31 11.20
N ASN A 700 8.06 -15.28 10.53
CA ASN A 700 9.33 -14.64 10.89
C ASN A 700 9.23 -13.87 12.21
N TYR A 701 8.14 -13.10 12.39
CA TYR A 701 7.80 -12.47 13.66
C TYR A 701 7.83 -13.50 14.80
N CYS A 702 7.10 -14.61 14.64
CA CYS A 702 7.03 -15.69 15.61
C CYS A 702 8.40 -16.28 15.93
N THR A 703 9.17 -16.61 14.89
CA THR A 703 10.50 -17.20 15.03
C THR A 703 11.43 -16.30 15.84
N ASN A 704 11.48 -15.01 15.50
CA ASN A 704 12.36 -14.05 16.15
C ASN A 704 11.92 -13.72 17.58
N MET A 705 10.62 -13.52 17.82
CA MET A 705 10.08 -13.27 19.16
C MET A 705 10.30 -14.47 20.10
N LEU A 706 10.05 -15.71 19.64
CA LEU A 706 10.25 -16.92 20.44
C LEU A 706 11.73 -17.20 20.73
N ASN A 707 12.62 -16.94 19.78
CA ASN A 707 14.06 -17.06 19.97
C ASN A 707 14.58 -16.08 21.04
N ASN A 708 14.08 -14.83 21.04
CA ASN A 708 14.42 -13.86 22.06
C ASN A 708 13.89 -14.27 23.45
N ALA A 709 12.65 -14.76 23.53
CA ALA A 709 12.07 -15.24 24.77
C ALA A 709 12.95 -16.32 25.45
N ASN A 710 13.56 -17.23 24.67
CA ASN A 710 14.50 -18.24 25.17
C ASN A 710 15.75 -17.63 25.83
N ALA A 711 16.33 -16.58 25.22
CA ALA A 711 17.52 -15.90 25.73
C ALA A 711 17.26 -15.20 27.08
N THR A 712 16.05 -14.65 27.24
CA THR A 712 15.66 -13.95 28.48
C THR A 712 15.40 -14.92 29.64
N THR A 713 14.80 -16.09 29.40
CA THR A 713 14.66 -17.14 30.44
C THR A 713 16.00 -17.63 31.00
N ARG A 714 17.08 -17.58 30.21
CA ARG A 714 18.44 -17.90 30.69
C ARG A 714 19.04 -16.78 31.56
N ARG A 715 18.75 -15.50 31.26
CA ARG A 715 19.24 -14.35 32.05
C ARG A 715 18.51 -14.17 33.38
N LEU A 716 17.28 -14.66 33.52
CA LEU A 716 16.51 -14.61 34.78
C LEU A 716 16.81 -15.77 35.74
N ARG A 717 17.59 -16.78 35.31
CA ARG A 717 18.02 -17.92 36.13
C ARG A 717 19.50 -17.86 36.53
N GLY A 718 20.21 -16.81 36.14
CA GLY A 718 21.65 -16.63 36.36
C GLY A 718 21.96 -15.50 37.33
#